data_AF-J4V8Y3-F1
#
_entry.id   AF-J4V8Y3-F1
#
_cell.length_a   1.000
_cell.length_b   1.000
_cell.length_c   1.000
_cell.angle_alpha   90.00
_cell.angle_beta   90.00
_cell.angle_gamma   90.00
#
_symmetry.space_group_name_H-M   'P 1'
#
loop_
_entity.id
_entity.type
_entity.pdbx_description
1 polymer ?
#
loop_
_entity_poly.entity_id
_entity_poly.type
_entity_poly.pdbx_seq_one_letter_code
_entity_poly.pdbx_strand_id
1 'polypeptide(L)'
;MRKGLKISLALLSVTSGFVYGDEPTEVRLDEVTVVSATGFEQNIKDAPASISVITQKQIAKKNHQDVESIVKDVPGVFGMTLGAASRRGITVRGFGSRYTKILIDGRPATSDSAYKGLRAIGSSQNFLPPANTIERVEVVRGPMSSLYGTDAIGGVINIITKGFSNELVGNVNGYYTFAKRSEIKNDFQTGFYLNGALVPDVFGVALYGRYFKKFEDTLSYGNRQNSDENFGVKFMYNATPNDEITLDLAKITNKYKRTAGKTLGASGSNNDVAREEMKGFTASLAHTGKYDKLLLESCLTHDKMKENGQQNLTLKTTTLNSKGTYFFDSNTLSLGGQFRHEKLNEKATTADAANVKRHDFSVFGEDEFYLTDRLNLTAGVRYNHDKDYGGHVSPRAYVVYHLNENFSFKGGVSTGYATPDIKQRTDGLALPFAGGMGAQLGRSDLKPESSVSYEAGVAYDDNEKFSFALMGFYTRLKDGISTQRICVPRPGTPCVHNGKTYARGIWDTINIGKADIKGIELSSQWQILSNLALNSSYTYTHSEQKTGSEKGKTLNNLPVHVLKIGLDYDASKELNLWTQLNYMSKSRDSLSYDEDIRSYALFDAGASYKLSKNTSINFSVYNLFNEFVTTRSGRYDLLIVDGTKFQLGFNVNF
;
A
#
# COMPACT_ATOMS: atom_id res chain seq x y z
N MET A 1 43.31 -24.38 3.00
CA MET A 1 43.45 -22.97 2.57
C MET A 1 42.16 -22.22 2.88
N ARG A 2 42.13 -21.51 4.01
CA ARG A 2 41.03 -20.61 4.43
C ARG A 2 41.66 -19.23 4.61
N LYS A 3 41.34 -18.27 3.74
CA LYS A 3 41.72 -16.86 3.93
C LYS A 3 40.51 -16.13 4.53
N GLY A 4 40.59 -15.85 5.83
CA GLY A 4 39.69 -14.93 6.51
C GLY A 4 40.11 -13.50 6.21
N LEU A 5 39.19 -12.69 5.69
CA LEU A 5 39.37 -11.26 5.51
C LEU A 5 38.97 -10.57 6.82
N LYS A 6 39.96 -10.12 7.59
CA LYS A 6 39.76 -9.24 8.75
C LYS A 6 39.59 -7.81 8.22
N ILE A 7 38.42 -7.21 8.42
CA ILE A 7 38.21 -5.78 8.20
C ILE A 7 38.55 -5.08 9.51
N SER A 8 39.70 -4.40 9.56
CA SER A 8 40.08 -3.53 10.67
C SER A 8 39.33 -2.20 10.55
N LEU A 9 38.64 -1.84 11.63
CA LEU A 9 38.06 -0.52 11.86
C LEU A 9 39.22 0.44 12.21
N ALA A 10 39.53 1.38 11.32
CA ALA A 10 40.46 2.46 11.62
C ALA A 10 39.64 3.73 11.92
N LEU A 11 39.56 4.08 13.21
CA LEU A 11 39.17 5.43 13.64
C LEU A 11 40.29 6.40 13.22
N LEU A 12 39.98 7.33 12.31
CA LEU A 12 40.76 8.55 12.13
C LEU A 12 40.01 9.69 12.83
N SER A 13 40.55 10.11 13.97
CA SER A 13 40.25 11.37 14.62
C SER A 13 40.90 12.51 13.81
N VAL A 14 40.08 13.33 13.15
CA VAL A 14 40.50 14.64 12.65
C VAL A 14 39.73 15.69 13.45
N THR A 15 40.44 16.31 14.39
CA THR A 15 40.03 17.53 15.08
C THR A 15 40.41 18.72 14.22
N SER A 16 39.41 19.41 13.65
CA SER A 16 39.55 20.75 13.07
C SER A 16 38.32 21.56 13.45
N GLY A 17 38.54 22.62 14.24
CA GLY A 17 37.48 23.48 14.73
C GLY A 17 36.79 24.27 13.62
N PHE A 18 35.47 24.26 13.65
CA PHE A 18 34.64 25.30 13.07
C PHE A 18 33.85 25.95 14.20
N VAL A 19 34.22 27.19 14.50
CA VAL A 19 33.38 28.12 15.25
C VAL A 19 32.35 28.63 14.24
N TYR A 20 31.12 28.14 14.33
CA TYR A 20 29.94 28.84 13.81
C TYR A 20 29.06 29.15 15.01
N GLY A 21 29.00 30.43 15.37
CA GLY A 21 27.92 30.96 16.16
C GLY A 21 26.70 31.09 15.25
N ASP A 22 25.83 30.10 15.32
CA ASP A 22 24.41 30.27 14.99
C ASP A 22 23.68 30.15 16.32
N GLU A 23 22.83 31.13 16.64
CA GLU A 23 21.89 30.98 17.75
C GLU A 23 21.11 29.68 17.55
N PRO A 24 20.88 28.86 18.59
CA PRO A 24 20.06 27.67 18.47
C PRO A 24 18.63 28.13 18.16
N THR A 25 18.30 28.16 16.87
CA THR A 25 16.89 28.09 16.46
C THR A 25 16.39 26.77 17.02
N GLU A 26 15.52 26.86 18.00
CA GLU A 26 14.86 25.72 18.63
C GLU A 26 14.11 24.98 17.52
N VAL A 27 14.73 23.92 16.97
CA VAL A 27 14.10 23.07 15.96
C VAL A 27 13.10 22.21 16.71
N ARG A 28 11.92 22.77 16.95
CA ARG A 28 10.75 22.01 17.37
C ARG A 28 10.20 21.30 16.13
N LEU A 29 10.13 19.97 16.19
CA LEU A 29 9.42 19.21 15.17
C LEU A 29 7.92 19.53 15.31
N ASP A 30 7.25 19.82 14.20
CA ASP A 30 5.81 20.06 14.20
C ASP A 30 5.06 18.85 14.79
N GLU A 31 3.98 19.10 15.52
CA GLU A 31 3.12 18.03 16.02
C GLU A 31 2.55 17.24 14.83
N VAL A 32 2.95 15.97 14.71
CA VAL A 32 2.46 15.09 13.65
C VAL A 32 1.09 14.58 14.05
N THR A 33 0.06 15.03 13.34
CA THR A 33 -1.32 14.55 13.51
C THR A 33 -1.64 13.40 12.58
N VAL A 34 -2.54 12.52 13.03
CA VAL A 34 -3.01 11.35 12.29
C VAL A 34 -4.51 11.20 12.46
N VAL A 35 -5.17 10.67 11.42
CA VAL A 35 -6.62 10.36 11.47
C VAL A 35 -6.89 8.86 11.43
N SER A 36 -5.94 8.07 10.90
CA SER A 36 -6.23 6.70 10.52
C SER A 36 -6.30 5.71 11.69
N ALA A 37 -5.83 6.10 12.87
CA ALA A 37 -5.78 5.24 14.05
C ALA A 37 -7.12 5.13 14.79
N THR A 38 -7.93 6.19 14.81
CA THR A 38 -9.27 6.26 15.48
C THR A 38 -10.38 6.79 14.56
N GLY A 39 -10.03 7.29 13.39
CA GLY A 39 -10.95 7.96 12.48
C GLY A 39 -11.16 9.44 12.79
N PHE A 40 -10.48 10.03 13.75
CA PHE A 40 -10.47 11.48 13.97
C PHE A 40 -9.03 11.96 14.19
N GLU A 41 -8.80 13.26 14.01
CA GLU A 41 -7.47 13.86 14.11
C GLU A 41 -6.96 13.85 15.55
N GLN A 42 -5.76 13.31 15.75
CA GLN A 42 -5.06 13.28 17.04
C GLN A 42 -3.55 13.26 16.84
N ASN A 43 -2.79 13.51 17.91
CA ASN A 43 -1.34 13.41 17.87
C ASN A 43 -0.90 11.95 17.65
N ILE A 44 0.17 11.73 16.86
CA ILE A 44 0.74 10.39 16.63
C ILE A 44 1.19 9.70 17.93
N LYS A 45 1.58 10.48 18.95
CA LYS A 45 1.94 10.00 20.29
C LYS A 45 0.77 9.31 20.98
N ASP A 46 -0.45 9.81 20.78
CA ASP A 46 -1.66 9.29 21.41
C ASP A 46 -2.32 8.19 20.59
N ALA A 47 -1.99 8.10 19.30
CA ALA A 47 -2.57 7.14 18.37
C ALA A 47 -2.51 5.69 18.91
N PRO A 48 -3.66 4.99 19.06
CA PRO A 48 -3.76 3.63 19.59
C PRO A 48 -3.46 2.56 18.53
N ALA A 49 -2.34 2.72 17.83
CA ALA A 49 -1.88 1.79 16.80
C ALA A 49 -0.40 1.97 16.48
N SER A 50 0.17 0.93 15.87
CA SER A 50 1.48 0.99 15.22
C SER A 50 1.42 1.77 13.90
N ILE A 51 1.47 3.11 13.95
CA ILE A 51 1.31 4.01 12.80
C ILE A 51 2.62 4.67 12.35
N SER A 52 2.74 4.96 11.05
CA SER A 52 3.80 5.80 10.47
C SER A 52 3.20 6.81 9.52
N VAL A 53 3.80 8.00 9.45
CA VAL A 53 3.38 9.10 8.57
C VAL A 53 4.50 9.43 7.61
N ILE A 54 4.17 9.52 6.31
CA ILE A 54 5.05 10.06 5.28
C ILE A 54 4.53 11.44 4.91
N THR A 55 5.30 12.49 5.20
CA THR A 55 4.88 13.88 5.01
C THR A 55 5.07 14.35 3.57
N GLN A 56 4.40 15.43 3.18
CA GLN A 56 4.60 15.98 1.84
C GLN A 56 6.04 16.43 1.57
N LYS A 57 6.75 16.91 2.60
CA LYS A 57 8.18 17.26 2.49
C LYS A 57 9.02 16.04 2.11
N GLN A 58 8.72 14.87 2.65
CA GLN A 58 9.42 13.62 2.31
C GLN A 58 9.06 13.15 0.89
N ILE A 59 7.76 13.22 0.52
CA ILE A 59 7.27 12.85 -0.82
C ILE A 59 7.90 13.74 -1.90
N ALA A 60 8.04 15.05 -1.65
CA ALA A 60 8.56 15.99 -2.65
C ALA A 60 10.06 15.83 -2.95
N LYS A 61 10.84 15.18 -2.07
CA LYS A 61 12.30 15.00 -2.22
C LYS A 61 12.68 13.91 -3.22
N LYS A 62 11.80 12.95 -3.47
CA LYS A 62 12.03 11.79 -4.34
C LYS A 62 10.97 11.75 -5.43
N ASN A 63 11.31 11.19 -6.58
CA ASN A 63 10.29 10.92 -7.59
C ASN A 63 9.60 9.59 -7.27
N HIS A 64 8.29 9.65 -7.10
CA HIS A 64 7.46 8.48 -6.80
C HIS A 64 6.66 8.07 -8.03
N GLN A 65 6.72 6.78 -8.36
CA GLN A 65 5.94 6.19 -9.45
C GLN A 65 4.50 5.92 -8.99
N ASP A 66 4.36 5.34 -7.81
CA ASP A 66 3.13 4.84 -7.23
C ASP A 66 3.21 4.86 -5.70
N VAL A 67 2.14 4.48 -5.03
CA VAL A 67 2.10 4.51 -3.55
C VAL A 67 3.01 3.47 -2.92
N GLU A 68 3.31 2.35 -3.57
CA GLU A 68 4.35 1.43 -3.07
C GLU A 68 5.68 2.15 -2.96
N SER A 69 6.07 2.91 -3.99
CA SER A 69 7.31 3.69 -3.94
C SER A 69 7.34 4.76 -2.84
N ILE A 70 6.18 5.19 -2.31
CA ILE A 70 6.05 6.14 -1.19
C ILE A 70 6.19 5.40 0.14
N VAL A 71 5.48 4.27 0.31
CA VAL A 71 5.39 3.58 1.61
C VAL A 71 6.46 2.50 1.79
N LYS A 72 7.20 2.14 0.74
CA LYS A 72 8.21 1.05 0.79
C LYS A 72 9.31 1.27 1.81
N ASP A 73 9.51 2.50 2.31
CA ASP A 73 10.53 2.81 3.32
C ASP A 73 10.01 2.65 4.76
N VAL A 74 8.70 2.44 4.95
CA VAL A 74 8.06 2.24 6.26
C VAL A 74 8.49 0.90 6.90
N PRO A 75 8.71 0.83 8.23
CA PRO A 75 8.94 -0.43 8.94
C PRO A 75 7.78 -1.41 8.74
N GLY A 76 8.06 -2.71 8.60
CA GLY A 76 7.00 -3.72 8.39
C GLY A 76 6.36 -3.73 7.00
N VAL A 77 6.77 -2.81 6.11
CA VAL A 77 6.26 -2.66 4.75
C VAL A 77 7.32 -3.04 3.73
N PHE A 78 6.94 -3.83 2.73
CA PHE A 78 7.79 -4.07 1.56
C PHE A 78 6.96 -4.34 0.30
N GLY A 79 7.53 -4.01 -0.86
CA GLY A 79 6.99 -4.37 -2.16
C GLY A 79 7.30 -5.82 -2.51
N MET A 80 6.28 -6.60 -2.83
CA MET A 80 6.41 -7.98 -3.29
C MET A 80 6.16 -8.07 -4.79
N THR A 81 7.13 -8.53 -5.56
CA THR A 81 6.91 -8.90 -6.96
C THR A 81 6.19 -10.24 -7.03
N LEU A 82 4.93 -10.24 -7.48
CA LEU A 82 4.17 -11.47 -7.69
C LEU A 82 3.89 -11.68 -9.18
N GLY A 83 4.54 -12.68 -9.78
CA GLY A 83 4.42 -12.98 -11.21
C GLY A 83 5.26 -12.03 -12.08
N ALA A 84 4.66 -11.42 -13.10
CA ALA A 84 5.41 -10.54 -14.02
C ALA A 84 6.02 -9.33 -13.28
N ALA A 85 7.27 -8.97 -13.59
CA ALA A 85 8.09 -7.97 -12.88
C ALA A 85 7.40 -6.63 -12.58
N SER A 86 6.45 -6.22 -13.43
CA SER A 86 5.68 -4.97 -13.33
C SER A 86 4.53 -4.99 -12.32
N ARG A 87 4.24 -6.11 -11.64
CA ARG A 87 3.12 -6.25 -10.69
C ARG A 87 3.66 -6.38 -9.26
N ARG A 88 3.77 -5.24 -8.57
CA ARG A 88 4.26 -5.17 -7.18
C ARG A 88 3.11 -4.96 -6.21
N GLY A 89 2.93 -5.87 -5.24
CA GLY A 89 1.95 -5.72 -4.16
C GLY A 89 2.61 -5.09 -2.94
N ILE A 90 1.91 -4.20 -2.24
CA ILE A 90 2.34 -3.74 -0.91
C ILE A 90 1.98 -4.83 0.10
N THR A 91 2.91 -5.15 0.97
CA THR A 91 2.69 -6.09 2.08
C THR A 91 2.90 -5.36 3.39
N VAL A 92 2.19 -5.80 4.42
CA VAL A 92 2.29 -5.23 5.77
C VAL A 92 2.34 -6.36 6.77
N ARG A 93 3.36 -6.39 7.63
CA ARG A 93 3.57 -7.44 8.65
C ARG A 93 3.48 -8.86 8.10
N GLY A 94 4.04 -9.07 6.90
CA GLY A 94 4.06 -10.38 6.24
C GLY A 94 2.74 -10.80 5.58
N PHE A 95 1.68 -10.01 5.70
CA PHE A 95 0.44 -10.20 4.95
C PHE A 95 0.57 -9.63 3.54
N GLY A 96 0.13 -10.39 2.55
CA GLY A 96 0.08 -9.96 1.14
C GLY A 96 -0.92 -8.84 0.89
N SER A 97 -0.85 -8.20 -0.28
CA SER A 97 -1.62 -6.99 -0.61
C SER A 97 -3.14 -7.10 -0.47
N ARG A 98 -3.70 -8.32 -0.55
CA ARG A 98 -5.14 -8.56 -0.33
C ARG A 98 -5.63 -8.27 1.09
N TYR A 99 -4.71 -8.12 2.04
CA TYR A 99 -4.97 -7.86 3.45
C TYR A 99 -4.60 -6.44 3.86
N THR A 100 -4.15 -5.60 2.92
CA THR A 100 -3.78 -4.21 3.17
C THR A 100 -4.80 -3.33 2.49
N LYS A 101 -5.61 -2.64 3.29
CA LYS A 101 -6.65 -1.76 2.76
C LYS A 101 -6.08 -0.41 2.37
N ILE A 102 -6.31 0.02 1.13
CA ILE A 102 -5.86 1.34 0.66
C ILE A 102 -7.04 2.30 0.65
N LEU A 103 -6.86 3.45 1.28
CA LEU A 103 -7.85 4.51 1.41
C LEU A 103 -7.34 5.82 0.77
N ILE A 104 -8.26 6.63 0.26
CA ILE A 104 -8.05 8.02 -0.15
C ILE A 104 -9.02 8.87 0.67
N ASP A 105 -8.52 9.80 1.47
CA ASP A 105 -9.30 10.61 2.41
C ASP A 105 -10.24 9.73 3.28
N GLY A 106 -9.72 8.61 3.79
CA GLY A 106 -10.47 7.64 4.62
C GLY A 106 -11.44 6.71 3.85
N ARG A 107 -11.50 6.80 2.51
CA ARG A 107 -12.45 6.06 1.67
C ARG A 107 -11.74 4.96 0.87
N PRO A 108 -12.30 3.73 0.75
CA PRO A 108 -11.66 2.66 -0.03
C PRO A 108 -11.33 3.08 -1.46
N ALA A 109 -10.09 2.81 -1.90
CA ALA A 109 -9.65 3.13 -3.25
C ALA A 109 -10.34 2.25 -4.33
N THR A 110 -10.60 2.84 -5.49
CA THR A 110 -11.28 2.23 -6.64
C THR A 110 -10.46 1.10 -7.25
N SER A 111 -10.61 -0.12 -6.71
CA SER A 111 -10.06 -1.39 -7.22
C SER A 111 -9.98 -2.46 -6.13
N ASP A 112 -10.04 -2.08 -4.85
CA ASP A 112 -9.77 -2.97 -3.71
C ASP A 112 -10.64 -4.24 -3.74
N SER A 113 -11.89 -4.14 -4.21
CA SER A 113 -12.79 -5.29 -4.43
C SER A 113 -12.70 -5.94 -5.82
N ALA A 114 -12.41 -5.18 -6.90
CA ALA A 114 -12.39 -5.75 -8.26
C ALA A 114 -11.19 -6.68 -8.50
N TYR A 115 -10.15 -6.47 -7.70
CA TYR A 115 -8.83 -7.05 -7.87
C TYR A 115 -8.42 -7.90 -6.67
N LYS A 116 -9.33 -8.74 -6.16
CA LYS A 116 -8.96 -9.82 -5.22
C LYS A 116 -8.76 -11.12 -5.98
N GLY A 117 -7.51 -11.53 -6.14
CA GLY A 117 -7.12 -12.77 -6.82
C GLY A 117 -5.69 -12.74 -7.38
N LEU A 118 -5.21 -13.91 -7.84
CA LEU A 118 -3.81 -14.13 -8.23
C LEU A 118 -3.34 -13.36 -9.49
N ARG A 119 -4.21 -12.57 -10.13
CA ARG A 119 -3.88 -11.68 -11.27
C ARG A 119 -4.05 -10.20 -10.99
N ALA A 120 -4.31 -9.86 -9.75
CA ALA A 120 -4.80 -8.56 -9.37
C ALA A 120 -3.73 -7.71 -8.64
N ILE A 121 -2.56 -8.32 -8.43
CA ILE A 121 -1.49 -7.76 -7.62
C ILE A 121 -0.87 -6.52 -8.28
N GLY A 122 -0.75 -5.45 -7.49
CA GLY A 122 -0.14 -4.18 -7.89
C GLY A 122 -0.98 -3.32 -8.81
N SER A 123 -2.17 -3.80 -9.20
CA SER A 123 -3.06 -3.02 -10.04
C SER A 123 -3.75 -1.91 -9.24
N SER A 124 -4.17 -2.17 -7.99
CA SER A 124 -4.86 -1.19 -7.14
C SER A 124 -4.04 0.06 -6.84
N GLN A 125 -2.72 -0.09 -6.77
CA GLN A 125 -1.78 1.03 -6.56
C GLN A 125 -1.70 1.96 -7.76
N ASN A 126 -2.05 1.49 -8.97
CA ASN A 126 -2.06 2.32 -10.18
C ASN A 126 -3.28 3.23 -10.25
N PHE A 127 -4.26 3.08 -9.35
CA PHE A 127 -5.51 3.86 -9.30
C PHE A 127 -5.45 5.03 -8.30
N LEU A 128 -4.25 5.38 -7.85
CA LEU A 128 -4.05 6.34 -6.76
C LEU A 128 -3.79 7.74 -7.30
N PRO A 129 -4.15 8.78 -6.53
CA PRO A 129 -3.98 10.14 -6.97
C PRO A 129 -2.48 10.46 -7.11
N PRO A 130 -2.10 11.34 -8.04
CA PRO A 130 -0.69 11.65 -8.29
C PRO A 130 0.02 12.18 -7.02
N ALA A 131 1.31 11.88 -6.84
CA ALA A 131 2.03 12.20 -5.60
C ALA A 131 2.02 13.69 -5.20
N ASN A 132 1.87 14.60 -6.17
CA ASN A 132 1.78 16.04 -5.92
C ASN A 132 0.43 16.52 -5.33
N THR A 133 -0.60 15.68 -5.41
CA THR A 133 -1.92 15.90 -4.78
C THR A 133 -1.97 15.46 -3.31
N ILE A 134 -0.97 14.68 -2.89
CA ILE A 134 -0.90 14.07 -1.57
C ILE A 134 -0.37 15.11 -0.58
N GLU A 135 -1.01 15.20 0.58
CA GLU A 135 -0.54 15.98 1.73
C GLU A 135 0.29 15.09 2.67
N ARG A 136 -0.18 13.86 2.90
CA ARG A 136 0.57 12.84 3.62
C ARG A 136 0.02 11.45 3.32
N VAL A 137 0.82 10.44 3.62
CA VAL A 137 0.37 9.04 3.65
C VAL A 137 0.50 8.50 5.06
N GLU A 138 -0.58 7.97 5.61
CA GLU A 138 -0.62 7.32 6.91
C GLU A 138 -0.64 5.79 6.72
N VAL A 139 0.25 5.08 7.40
CA VAL A 139 0.36 3.62 7.33
C VAL A 139 0.16 3.02 8.71
N VAL A 140 -0.97 2.35 8.90
CA VAL A 140 -1.32 1.62 10.12
C VAL A 140 -1.01 0.15 9.94
N ARG A 141 -0.20 -0.42 10.84
CA ARG A 141 0.23 -1.82 10.79
C ARG A 141 -0.58 -2.65 11.78
N GLY A 142 -1.05 -3.81 11.34
CA GLY A 142 -1.92 -4.68 12.10
C GLY A 142 -3.40 -4.49 11.78
N PRO A 143 -4.27 -5.35 12.34
CA PRO A 143 -5.69 -5.35 11.98
C PRO A 143 -6.41 -4.08 12.39
N MET A 144 -7.24 -3.58 11.48
CA MET A 144 -8.03 -2.35 11.68
C MET A 144 -9.48 -2.51 11.22
N SER A 145 -9.99 -3.74 11.28
CA SER A 145 -11.35 -4.05 10.84
C SER A 145 -12.44 -3.47 11.74
N SER A 146 -12.14 -3.09 12.98
CA SER A 146 -13.09 -2.37 13.84
C SER A 146 -13.51 -1.02 13.22
N LEU A 147 -12.58 -0.29 12.60
CA LEU A 147 -12.87 0.99 11.95
C LEU A 147 -13.21 0.81 10.47
N TYR A 148 -12.40 0.05 9.75
CA TYR A 148 -12.46 0.02 8.28
C TYR A 148 -13.15 -1.21 7.70
N GLY A 149 -13.61 -2.15 8.53
CA GLY A 149 -14.35 -3.33 8.08
C GLY A 149 -13.48 -4.34 7.32
N THR A 150 -14.05 -4.91 6.26
CA THR A 150 -13.38 -5.99 5.50
C THR A 150 -12.04 -5.55 4.95
N ASP A 151 -11.08 -6.48 4.89
CA ASP A 151 -9.80 -6.41 4.16
C ASP A 151 -8.66 -5.65 4.88
N ALA A 152 -8.93 -5.07 6.04
CA ALA A 152 -7.93 -4.44 6.90
C ALA A 152 -7.30 -5.43 7.91
N ILE A 153 -6.81 -6.59 7.43
CA ILE A 153 -6.20 -7.63 8.29
C ILE A 153 -4.72 -7.33 8.57
N GLY A 154 -3.95 -7.01 7.54
CA GLY A 154 -2.52 -6.71 7.63
C GLY A 154 -2.24 -5.27 7.98
N GLY A 155 -3.08 -4.35 7.52
CA GLY A 155 -2.94 -2.93 7.80
C GLY A 155 -3.83 -2.05 6.91
N VAL A 156 -3.66 -0.74 7.09
CA VAL A 156 -4.33 0.31 6.33
C VAL A 156 -3.30 1.30 5.82
N ILE A 157 -3.43 1.72 4.56
CA ILE A 157 -2.67 2.81 3.96
C ILE A 157 -3.67 3.88 3.56
N ASN A 158 -3.66 5.02 4.24
CA ASN A 158 -4.58 6.12 3.98
C ASN A 158 -3.83 7.30 3.35
N ILE A 159 -4.24 7.66 2.14
CA ILE A 159 -3.66 8.76 1.37
C ILE A 159 -4.53 9.99 1.64
N ILE A 160 -3.95 10.98 2.31
CA ILE A 160 -4.63 12.24 2.58
C ILE A 160 -4.27 13.21 1.46
N THR A 161 -5.28 13.69 0.75
CA THR A 161 -5.11 14.66 -0.33
C THR A 161 -5.15 16.10 0.20
N LYS A 162 -4.56 17.02 -0.56
CA LYS A 162 -4.61 18.45 -0.25
C LYS A 162 -6.06 18.97 -0.26
N GLY A 163 -6.36 19.84 0.71
CA GLY A 163 -7.68 20.44 0.92
C GLY A 163 -7.92 21.73 0.14
N PHE A 164 -8.93 22.49 0.57
CA PHE A 164 -9.30 23.79 0.00
C PHE A 164 -8.12 24.79 0.05
N SER A 165 -7.97 25.59 -1.01
CA SER A 165 -7.01 26.70 -1.07
C SER A 165 -7.67 27.94 -1.63
N ASN A 166 -7.54 29.07 -0.95
CA ASN A 166 -7.97 30.37 -1.48
C ASN A 166 -7.06 30.86 -2.61
N GLU A 167 -5.77 30.56 -2.51
CA GLU A 167 -4.79 30.92 -3.53
C GLU A 167 -4.77 29.88 -4.64
N LEU A 168 -4.50 30.34 -5.87
CA LEU A 168 -4.21 29.44 -6.98
C LEU A 168 -2.82 28.86 -6.75
N VAL A 169 -2.77 27.57 -6.44
CA VAL A 169 -1.54 26.79 -6.30
C VAL A 169 -1.48 25.71 -7.36
N GLY A 170 -0.34 25.59 -7.99
CA GLY A 170 -0.07 24.65 -9.08
C GLY A 170 1.20 23.87 -8.84
N ASN A 171 1.23 22.66 -9.38
CA ASN A 171 2.44 21.86 -9.49
C ASN A 171 2.48 21.14 -10.84
N VAL A 172 3.63 21.16 -11.51
CA VAL A 172 3.94 20.28 -12.64
C VAL A 172 5.24 19.56 -12.31
N ASN A 173 5.25 18.25 -12.49
CA ASN A 173 6.42 17.42 -12.24
C ASN A 173 6.56 16.33 -13.29
N GLY A 174 7.75 15.77 -13.38
CA GLY A 174 7.97 14.59 -14.21
C GLY A 174 9.37 14.04 -14.03
N TYR A 175 9.56 12.83 -14.52
CA TYR A 175 10.87 12.21 -14.55
C TYR A 175 11.04 11.29 -15.76
N TYR A 176 12.29 11.04 -16.11
CA TYR A 176 12.69 10.01 -17.05
C TYR A 176 13.73 9.10 -16.39
N THR A 177 13.55 7.80 -16.55
CA THR A 177 14.43 6.76 -16.01
C THR A 177 15.21 6.06 -17.12
N PHE A 178 16.53 6.02 -17.00
CA PHE A 178 17.44 5.26 -17.84
C PHE A 178 17.89 4.00 -17.11
N ALA A 179 17.68 2.83 -17.70
CA ALA A 179 18.22 1.58 -17.15
C ALA A 179 19.65 1.34 -17.66
N LYS A 180 20.55 0.87 -16.78
CA LYS A 180 21.93 0.52 -17.16
C LYS A 180 22.00 -0.72 -18.04
N ARG A 181 21.12 -1.69 -17.80
CA ARG A 181 21.01 -2.94 -18.55
C ARG A 181 20.20 -2.70 -19.82
N SER A 182 20.65 -3.19 -20.97
CA SER A 182 19.98 -2.96 -22.25
C SER A 182 18.66 -3.72 -22.37
N GLU A 183 18.49 -4.79 -21.59
CA GLU A 183 17.31 -5.64 -21.57
C GLU A 183 16.17 -5.05 -20.74
N ILE A 184 16.49 -4.18 -19.79
CA ILE A 184 15.54 -3.40 -19.01
C ILE A 184 15.34 -2.08 -19.72
N LYS A 185 14.10 -1.73 -20.05
CA LYS A 185 13.82 -0.50 -20.79
C LYS A 185 13.50 0.66 -19.86
N ASN A 186 13.48 1.83 -20.45
CA ASN A 186 13.27 3.10 -19.75
C ASN A 186 11.80 3.26 -19.34
N ASP A 187 11.54 4.25 -18.50
CA ASP A 187 10.19 4.73 -18.19
C ASP A 187 10.19 6.24 -18.01
N PHE A 188 9.01 6.84 -18.09
CA PHE A 188 8.83 8.23 -17.76
C PHE A 188 7.45 8.49 -17.17
N GLN A 189 7.37 9.58 -16.41
CA GLN A 189 6.14 10.08 -15.81
C GLN A 189 6.07 11.60 -15.97
N THR A 190 4.86 12.11 -16.13
CA THR A 190 4.56 13.52 -15.95
C THR A 190 3.24 13.65 -15.21
N GLY A 191 3.08 14.70 -14.42
CA GLY A 191 1.85 14.98 -13.71
C GLY A 191 1.67 16.46 -13.45
N PHE A 192 0.43 16.84 -13.23
CA PHE A 192 0.06 18.20 -12.83
C PHE A 192 -0.98 18.15 -11.71
N TYR A 193 -0.99 19.22 -10.92
CA TYR A 193 -2.01 19.52 -9.92
C TYR A 193 -2.26 21.02 -9.98
N LEU A 194 -3.51 21.43 -9.90
CA LEU A 194 -3.93 22.81 -9.80
C LEU A 194 -5.04 22.86 -8.76
N ASN A 195 -5.00 23.80 -7.84
CA ASN A 195 -6.01 23.99 -6.80
C ASN A 195 -6.18 25.47 -6.52
N GLY A 196 -7.41 25.93 -6.35
CA GLY A 196 -7.69 27.30 -5.98
C GLY A 196 -9.17 27.59 -5.85
N ALA A 197 -9.49 28.71 -5.20
CA ALA A 197 -10.84 29.19 -5.06
C ALA A 197 -11.32 29.90 -6.34
N LEU A 198 -12.49 29.51 -6.82
CA LEU A 198 -13.26 30.30 -7.79
C LEU A 198 -14.09 31.38 -7.09
N VAL A 199 -14.53 31.09 -5.86
CA VAL A 199 -15.13 32.06 -4.94
C VAL A 199 -14.40 31.91 -3.61
N PRO A 200 -13.67 32.95 -3.14
CA PRO A 200 -12.92 32.89 -1.89
C PRO A 200 -13.78 32.38 -0.74
N ASP A 201 -13.20 31.51 0.08
CA ASP A 201 -13.78 30.86 1.26
C ASP A 201 -15.02 29.99 1.01
N VAL A 202 -15.57 29.98 -0.21
CA VAL A 202 -16.87 29.34 -0.52
C VAL A 202 -16.70 28.19 -1.49
N PHE A 203 -16.01 28.39 -2.61
CA PHE A 203 -15.99 27.40 -3.69
C PHE A 203 -14.61 27.26 -4.32
N GLY A 204 -14.02 26.08 -4.18
CA GLY A 204 -12.72 25.71 -4.69
C GLY A 204 -12.78 24.56 -5.68
N VAL A 205 -11.82 24.55 -6.60
CA VAL A 205 -11.66 23.50 -7.59
C VAL A 205 -10.21 23.03 -7.59
N ALA A 206 -10.02 21.72 -7.51
CA ALA A 206 -8.75 21.09 -7.77
C ALA A 206 -8.82 20.21 -9.03
N LEU A 207 -7.82 20.31 -9.88
CA LEU A 207 -7.61 19.50 -11.07
C LEU A 207 -6.29 18.74 -10.92
N TYR A 208 -6.28 17.47 -11.29
CA TYR A 208 -5.04 16.69 -11.29
C TYR A 208 -4.99 15.72 -12.45
N GLY A 209 -3.78 15.43 -12.89
CA GLY A 209 -3.54 14.41 -13.88
C GLY A 209 -2.15 13.83 -13.81
N ARG A 210 -2.02 12.59 -14.25
CA ARG A 210 -0.76 11.87 -14.37
C ARG A 210 -0.77 11.01 -15.62
N TYR A 211 0.36 11.01 -16.31
CA TYR A 211 0.66 10.08 -17.38
C TYR A 211 1.98 9.38 -17.07
N PHE A 212 1.96 8.05 -17.09
CA PHE A 212 3.14 7.21 -16.92
C PHE A 212 3.26 6.24 -18.09
N LYS A 213 4.49 5.98 -18.52
CA LYS A 213 4.78 4.97 -19.54
C LYS A 213 6.06 4.22 -19.23
N LYS A 214 5.94 2.89 -19.13
CA LYS A 214 7.04 1.93 -19.10
C LYS A 214 7.19 1.30 -20.47
N PHE A 215 8.38 1.40 -21.06
CA PHE A 215 8.71 0.66 -22.27
C PHE A 215 8.91 -0.83 -21.96
N GLU A 216 8.61 -1.70 -22.93
CA GLU A 216 8.67 -3.15 -22.73
C GLU A 216 10.12 -3.65 -22.66
N ASP A 217 10.46 -4.35 -21.58
CA ASP A 217 11.73 -5.08 -21.43
C ASP A 217 11.88 -6.15 -22.52
N THR A 218 13.11 -6.59 -22.79
CA THR A 218 13.36 -7.68 -23.76
C THR A 218 13.42 -9.06 -23.12
N LEU A 219 13.48 -9.12 -21.78
CA LEU A 219 13.47 -10.39 -21.05
C LEU A 219 12.05 -10.95 -20.96
N SER A 220 11.90 -12.26 -21.13
CA SER A 220 10.61 -12.97 -21.00
C SER A 220 9.98 -12.85 -19.61
N TYR A 221 10.81 -12.64 -18.60
CA TYR A 221 10.45 -12.41 -17.20
C TYR A 221 10.60 -10.95 -16.76
N GLY A 222 10.87 -10.04 -17.71
CA GLY A 222 11.01 -8.61 -17.46
C GLY A 222 9.67 -7.87 -17.33
N ASN A 223 9.77 -6.54 -17.25
CA ASN A 223 8.62 -5.65 -17.17
C ASN A 223 7.93 -5.52 -18.52
N ARG A 224 6.64 -5.87 -18.56
CA ARG A 224 5.78 -5.61 -19.72
C ARG A 224 5.66 -4.11 -19.99
N GLN A 225 5.26 -3.75 -21.21
CA GLN A 225 4.88 -2.37 -21.48
C GLN A 225 3.72 -1.98 -20.57
N ASN A 226 3.82 -0.83 -19.93
CA ASN A 226 2.74 -0.25 -19.13
C ASN A 226 2.48 1.19 -19.56
N SER A 227 1.22 1.61 -19.53
CA SER A 227 0.81 3.00 -19.67
C SER A 227 -0.33 3.29 -18.72
N ASP A 228 -0.16 4.28 -17.86
CA ASP A 228 -1.18 4.72 -16.92
C ASP A 228 -1.56 6.17 -17.22
N GLU A 229 -2.86 6.42 -17.30
CA GLU A 229 -3.47 7.75 -17.46
C GLU A 229 -4.44 7.93 -16.28
N ASN A 230 -4.21 8.93 -15.43
CA ASN A 230 -5.11 9.33 -14.35
C ASN A 230 -5.50 10.80 -14.56
N PHE A 231 -6.78 11.12 -14.44
CA PHE A 231 -7.29 12.48 -14.41
C PHE A 231 -8.43 12.58 -13.40
N GLY A 232 -8.47 13.65 -12.62
CA GLY A 232 -9.59 13.93 -11.74
C GLY A 232 -9.83 15.41 -11.49
N VAL A 233 -11.03 15.68 -11.00
CA VAL A 233 -11.51 17.00 -10.60
C VAL A 233 -12.22 16.88 -9.26
N LYS A 234 -11.84 17.73 -8.31
CA LYS A 234 -12.43 17.82 -6.98
C LYS A 234 -13.03 19.21 -6.82
N PHE A 235 -14.34 19.26 -6.61
CA PHE A 235 -15.06 20.47 -6.21
C PHE A 235 -15.19 20.49 -4.70
N MET A 236 -14.90 21.63 -4.08
CA MET A 236 -14.95 21.83 -2.64
C MET A 236 -15.84 23.03 -2.36
N TYR A 237 -16.95 22.81 -1.67
CA TYR A 237 -17.94 23.83 -1.38
C TYR A 237 -18.13 23.97 0.13
N ASN A 238 -17.70 25.09 0.67
CA ASN A 238 -17.96 25.47 2.05
C ASN A 238 -19.36 26.08 2.11
N ALA A 239 -20.35 25.24 2.39
CA ALA A 239 -21.75 25.66 2.47
C ALA A 239 -21.99 26.61 3.65
N THR A 240 -21.25 26.38 4.74
CA THR A 240 -21.15 27.24 5.93
C THR A 240 -19.70 27.23 6.42
N PRO A 241 -19.31 28.07 7.41
CA PRO A 241 -18.00 27.97 8.06
C PRO A 241 -17.70 26.60 8.70
N ASN A 242 -18.75 25.82 8.98
CA ASN A 242 -18.66 24.52 9.65
C ASN A 242 -18.89 23.34 8.70
N ASP A 243 -19.44 23.59 7.50
CA ASP A 243 -19.91 22.56 6.58
C ASP A 243 -19.16 22.61 5.26
N GLU A 244 -18.35 21.58 5.01
CA GLU A 244 -17.66 21.35 3.74
C GLU A 244 -18.34 20.21 2.97
N ILE A 245 -18.66 20.45 1.70
CA ILE A 245 -19.16 19.45 0.76
C ILE A 245 -18.12 19.25 -0.34
N THR A 246 -17.70 18.01 -0.58
CA THR A 246 -16.73 17.67 -1.62
C THR A 246 -17.32 16.74 -2.65
N LEU A 247 -17.13 17.05 -3.93
CA LEU A 247 -17.42 16.16 -5.06
C LEU A 247 -16.12 15.86 -5.79
N ASP A 248 -15.63 14.63 -5.68
CA ASP A 248 -14.43 14.15 -6.37
C ASP A 248 -14.82 13.18 -7.50
N LEU A 249 -14.39 13.51 -8.72
CA LEU A 249 -14.59 12.70 -9.92
C LEU A 249 -13.23 12.32 -10.50
N ALA A 250 -12.95 11.02 -10.58
CA ALA A 250 -11.69 10.52 -11.11
C ALA A 250 -11.89 9.47 -12.20
N LYS A 251 -11.00 9.46 -13.19
CA LYS A 251 -10.94 8.45 -14.24
C LYS A 251 -9.51 7.97 -14.41
N ILE A 252 -9.35 6.66 -14.44
CA ILE A 252 -8.06 6.01 -14.64
C ILE A 252 -8.13 5.03 -15.80
N THR A 253 -7.10 5.02 -16.64
CA THR A 253 -6.90 4.03 -17.70
C THR A 253 -5.52 3.44 -17.58
N ASN A 254 -5.43 2.13 -17.46
CA ASN A 254 -4.18 1.38 -17.43
C ASN A 254 -4.15 0.41 -18.62
N LYS A 255 -3.04 0.39 -19.37
CA LYS A 255 -2.86 -0.43 -20.56
C LYS A 255 -1.55 -1.20 -20.47
N TYR A 256 -1.63 -2.52 -20.51
CA TYR A 256 -0.48 -3.40 -20.60
C TYR A 256 -0.36 -4.02 -21.99
N LYS A 257 0.88 -4.16 -22.47
CA LYS A 257 1.20 -4.90 -23.70
C LYS A 257 2.41 -5.81 -23.50
N ARG A 258 2.32 -7.01 -24.08
CA ARG A 258 3.42 -7.98 -24.12
C ARG A 258 3.60 -8.47 -25.56
N THR A 259 4.83 -8.47 -26.05
CA THR A 259 5.19 -8.84 -27.42
C THR A 259 5.91 -10.19 -27.42
N ALA A 260 5.57 -11.07 -28.37
CA ALA A 260 6.24 -12.35 -28.57
C ALA A 260 7.75 -12.14 -28.77
N GLY A 261 8.56 -12.98 -28.13
CA GLY A 261 10.02 -12.86 -28.16
C GLY A 261 10.60 -11.77 -27.25
N LYS A 262 9.74 -10.99 -26.57
CA LYS A 262 10.10 -10.12 -25.45
C LYS A 262 9.49 -10.67 -24.17
N THR A 263 8.57 -9.93 -23.55
CA THR A 263 7.92 -10.34 -22.29
C THR A 263 6.79 -11.34 -22.49
N LEU A 264 6.42 -11.68 -23.74
CA LEU A 264 5.55 -12.82 -24.05
C LEU A 264 6.43 -13.95 -24.62
N GLY A 265 6.28 -15.16 -24.08
CA GLY A 265 6.98 -16.33 -24.61
C GLY A 265 6.62 -16.55 -26.09
N ALA A 266 7.61 -16.89 -26.93
CA ALA A 266 7.40 -17.08 -28.35
C ALA A 266 6.53 -18.33 -28.62
N SER A 267 5.43 -18.17 -29.35
CA SER A 267 4.60 -19.25 -29.87
C SER A 267 4.63 -19.25 -31.39
N GLY A 268 5.77 -19.61 -31.98
CA GLY A 268 5.93 -19.84 -33.43
C GLY A 268 5.89 -18.60 -34.33
N SER A 269 5.05 -17.61 -34.06
CA SER A 269 5.00 -16.31 -34.75
C SER A 269 5.66 -15.23 -33.89
N ASN A 270 6.64 -14.50 -34.43
CA ASN A 270 7.36 -13.44 -33.73
C ASN A 270 6.57 -12.12 -33.59
N ASN A 271 5.28 -12.09 -33.94
CA ASN A 271 4.48 -10.87 -34.02
C ASN A 271 3.24 -10.84 -33.10
N ASP A 272 3.01 -11.87 -32.28
CA ASP A 272 1.85 -11.89 -31.39
C ASP A 272 1.99 -10.84 -30.28
N VAL A 273 0.92 -10.05 -30.06
CA VAL A 273 0.87 -9.01 -29.01
C VAL A 273 -0.35 -9.24 -28.11
N ALA A 274 -0.09 -9.60 -26.85
CA ALA A 274 -1.11 -9.68 -25.81
C ALA A 274 -1.37 -8.27 -25.24
N ARG A 275 -2.65 -7.91 -25.08
CA ARG A 275 -3.09 -6.62 -24.55
C ARG A 275 -4.04 -6.82 -23.37
N GLU A 276 -3.92 -5.95 -22.39
CA GLU A 276 -4.82 -5.86 -21.24
C GLU A 276 -5.09 -4.37 -21.01
N GLU A 277 -6.36 -3.99 -20.86
CA GLU A 277 -6.80 -2.63 -20.60
C GLU A 277 -7.75 -2.63 -19.41
N MET A 278 -7.51 -1.70 -18.51
CA MET A 278 -8.25 -1.52 -17.27
C MET A 278 -8.72 -0.06 -17.20
N LYS A 279 -10.02 0.15 -16.98
CA LYS A 279 -10.65 1.47 -16.92
C LYS A 279 -11.42 1.62 -15.62
N GLY A 280 -11.02 2.58 -14.81
CA GLY A 280 -11.70 2.97 -13.56
C GLY A 280 -12.42 4.30 -13.73
N PHE A 281 -13.56 4.43 -13.06
CA PHE A 281 -14.27 5.69 -12.83
C PHE A 281 -14.76 5.72 -11.39
N THR A 282 -14.59 6.86 -10.74
CA THR A 282 -14.94 7.11 -9.34
C THR A 282 -15.72 8.41 -9.26
N ALA A 283 -16.82 8.39 -8.53
CA ALA A 283 -17.53 9.58 -8.11
C ALA A 283 -17.76 9.51 -6.60
N SER A 284 -17.26 10.50 -5.86
CA SER A 284 -17.39 10.56 -4.40
C SER A 284 -18.00 11.89 -4.00
N LEU A 285 -19.17 11.84 -3.37
CA LEU A 285 -19.81 13.00 -2.75
C LEU A 285 -19.69 12.85 -1.23
N ALA A 286 -19.09 13.82 -0.55
CA ALA A 286 -18.94 13.79 0.90
C ALA A 286 -19.30 15.11 1.55
N HIS A 287 -19.67 15.02 2.83
CA HIS A 287 -19.95 16.13 3.72
C HIS A 287 -19.13 15.95 5.00
N THR A 288 -18.49 17.03 5.43
CA THR A 288 -17.80 17.15 6.72
C THR A 288 -18.39 18.33 7.46
N GLY A 289 -19.02 18.08 8.60
CA GLY A 289 -19.56 19.09 9.51
C GLY A 289 -18.74 19.15 10.80
N LYS A 290 -18.18 20.32 11.14
CA LYS A 290 -17.39 20.54 12.36
C LYS A 290 -18.13 21.51 13.27
N TYR A 291 -18.70 21.04 14.37
CA TYR A 291 -19.48 21.83 15.31
C TYR A 291 -18.95 21.68 16.73
N ASP A 292 -18.11 22.59 17.21
CA ASP A 292 -17.55 22.58 18.58
C ASP A 292 -17.09 21.17 19.05
N LYS A 293 -17.94 20.43 19.78
CA LYS A 293 -17.70 19.06 20.26
C LYS A 293 -18.17 17.92 19.34
N LEU A 294 -18.67 18.20 18.14
CA LEU A 294 -19.24 17.22 17.20
C LEU A 294 -18.60 17.33 15.81
N LEU A 295 -18.02 16.23 15.34
CA LEU A 295 -17.58 16.04 13.97
C LEU A 295 -18.54 15.06 13.28
N LEU A 296 -19.14 15.46 12.16
CA LEU A 296 -19.96 14.61 11.30
C LEU A 296 -19.27 14.40 9.97
N GLU A 297 -19.18 13.15 9.53
CA GLU A 297 -18.58 12.80 8.25
C GLU A 297 -19.49 11.81 7.52
N SER A 298 -19.95 12.17 6.32
CA SER A 298 -20.77 11.31 5.48
C SER A 298 -20.24 11.28 4.06
N CYS A 299 -20.27 10.12 3.42
CA CYS A 299 -19.76 9.94 2.07
C CYS A 299 -20.55 8.89 1.29
N LEU A 300 -20.91 9.23 0.06
CA LEU A 300 -21.43 8.33 -0.95
C LEU A 300 -20.42 8.21 -2.09
N THR A 301 -19.92 7.00 -2.31
CA THR A 301 -18.96 6.71 -3.38
C THR A 301 -19.57 5.73 -4.37
N HIS A 302 -19.41 6.01 -5.66
CA HIS A 302 -19.72 5.09 -6.76
C HIS A 302 -18.48 4.81 -7.59
N ASP A 303 -18.09 3.55 -7.62
CA ASP A 303 -16.95 3.02 -8.37
C ASP A 303 -17.42 2.16 -9.53
N LYS A 304 -16.77 2.31 -10.67
CA LYS A 304 -16.93 1.44 -11.83
C LYS A 304 -15.57 1.05 -12.36
N MET A 305 -15.30 -0.24 -12.33
CA MET A 305 -14.09 -0.83 -12.89
C MET A 305 -14.43 -1.72 -14.07
N LYS A 306 -13.73 -1.56 -15.19
CA LYS A 306 -13.83 -2.44 -16.36
C LYS A 306 -12.46 -2.97 -16.74
N GLU A 307 -12.36 -4.28 -16.93
CA GLU A 307 -11.18 -4.94 -17.48
C GLU A 307 -11.51 -5.53 -18.86
N ASN A 308 -10.62 -5.36 -19.82
CA ASN A 308 -10.63 -6.02 -21.11
C ASN A 308 -9.25 -6.64 -21.35
N GLY A 309 -9.16 -7.95 -21.45
CA GLY A 309 -7.90 -8.65 -21.72
C GLY A 309 -8.11 -10.14 -21.66
N GLN A 310 -7.54 -10.80 -20.65
CA GLN A 310 -7.80 -12.21 -20.40
C GLN A 310 -9.22 -12.43 -19.85
N GLN A 311 -9.77 -11.43 -19.15
CA GLN A 311 -11.15 -11.34 -18.68
C GLN A 311 -11.88 -10.20 -19.40
N ASN A 312 -13.21 -10.21 -19.33
CA ASN A 312 -14.04 -9.10 -19.79
C ASN A 312 -15.09 -8.83 -18.72
N LEU A 313 -14.71 -7.99 -17.77
CA LEU A 313 -15.43 -7.84 -16.51
C LEU A 313 -15.77 -6.39 -16.25
N THR A 314 -16.89 -6.17 -15.59
CA THR A 314 -17.28 -4.88 -15.06
C THR A 314 -17.77 -5.06 -13.63
N LEU A 315 -17.02 -4.52 -12.67
CA LEU A 315 -17.44 -4.39 -11.28
C LEU A 315 -17.97 -2.97 -11.06
N LYS A 316 -19.13 -2.86 -10.42
CA LYS A 316 -19.65 -1.62 -9.87
C LYS A 316 -19.80 -1.76 -8.37
N THR A 317 -19.34 -0.76 -7.63
CA THR A 317 -19.48 -0.71 -6.18
C THR A 317 -20.10 0.63 -5.80
N THR A 318 -21.11 0.61 -4.96
CA THR A 318 -21.67 1.82 -4.33
C THR A 318 -21.54 1.65 -2.83
N THR A 319 -20.91 2.62 -2.18
CA THR A 319 -20.67 2.61 -0.73
C THR A 319 -21.24 3.89 -0.14
N LEU A 320 -22.10 3.75 0.87
CA LEU A 320 -22.52 4.82 1.75
C LEU A 320 -21.86 4.60 3.10
N ASN A 321 -21.16 5.61 3.61
CA ASN A 321 -20.51 5.58 4.92
C ASN A 321 -20.85 6.86 5.67
N SER A 322 -21.24 6.74 6.93
CA SER A 322 -21.52 7.89 7.78
C SER A 322 -21.00 7.63 9.19
N LYS A 323 -20.42 8.65 9.81
CA LYS A 323 -19.82 8.59 11.14
C LYS A 323 -20.02 9.92 11.84
N GLY A 324 -20.34 9.88 13.13
CA GLY A 324 -20.29 11.02 14.02
C GLY A 324 -19.30 10.77 15.15
N THR A 325 -18.49 11.76 15.47
CA THR A 325 -17.56 11.75 16.60
C THR A 325 -17.92 12.88 17.54
N TYR A 326 -18.14 12.56 18.82
CA TYR A 326 -18.38 13.53 19.87
C TYR A 326 -17.21 13.55 20.87
N PHE A 327 -16.71 14.75 21.16
CA PHE A 327 -15.57 14.99 22.04
C PHE A 327 -16.08 15.40 23.44
N PHE A 328 -16.20 14.43 24.35
CA PHE A 328 -16.48 14.71 25.76
C PHE A 328 -15.19 15.12 26.48
N ASP A 329 -15.33 15.66 27.70
CA ASP A 329 -14.17 16.08 28.48
C ASP A 329 -13.35 14.88 28.99
N SER A 330 -13.98 13.71 29.15
CA SER A 330 -13.36 12.48 29.65
C SER A 330 -13.03 11.46 28.57
N ASN A 331 -13.60 11.59 27.37
CA ASN A 331 -13.49 10.59 26.33
C ASN A 331 -13.95 11.11 24.95
N THR A 332 -13.56 10.41 23.90
CA THR A 332 -14.01 10.69 22.53
C THR A 332 -14.75 9.49 21.95
N LEU A 333 -16.03 9.67 21.63
CA LEU A 333 -16.90 8.62 21.12
C LEU A 333 -17.18 8.80 19.63
N SER A 334 -16.84 7.79 18.83
CA SER A 334 -17.20 7.69 17.42
C SER A 334 -18.23 6.60 17.19
N LEU A 335 -19.32 6.93 16.51
CA LEU A 335 -20.34 5.97 16.05
C LEU A 335 -20.53 6.10 14.55
N GLY A 336 -20.71 4.97 13.86
CA GLY A 336 -20.91 5.02 12.42
C GLY A 336 -21.58 3.79 11.82
N GLY A 337 -21.96 3.95 10.56
CA GLY A 337 -22.62 2.94 9.75
C GLY A 337 -22.08 2.94 8.33
N GLN A 338 -22.07 1.76 7.72
CA GLN A 338 -21.66 1.57 6.34
C GLN A 338 -22.64 0.64 5.63
N PHE A 339 -22.99 0.98 4.40
CA PHE A 339 -23.70 0.09 3.48
C PHE A 339 -22.93 0.02 2.17
N ARG A 340 -22.72 -1.20 1.67
CA ARG A 340 -22.03 -1.43 0.41
C ARG A 340 -22.87 -2.33 -0.48
N HIS A 341 -23.00 -1.95 -1.75
CA HIS A 341 -23.61 -2.76 -2.80
C HIS A 341 -22.63 -2.98 -3.94
N GLU A 342 -22.47 -4.24 -4.35
CA GLU A 342 -21.57 -4.64 -5.42
C GLU A 342 -22.34 -5.38 -6.52
N LYS A 343 -21.99 -5.09 -7.78
CA LYS A 343 -22.49 -5.81 -8.95
C LYS A 343 -21.35 -6.12 -9.90
N LEU A 344 -21.08 -7.41 -10.08
CA LEU A 344 -20.12 -7.92 -11.05
C LEU A 344 -20.85 -8.44 -12.29
N ASN A 345 -20.37 -8.07 -13.47
CA ASN A 345 -20.75 -8.71 -14.73
C ASN A 345 -19.48 -9.15 -15.44
N GLU A 346 -19.37 -10.45 -15.74
CA GLU A 346 -18.26 -11.06 -16.46
C GLU A 346 -18.83 -11.71 -17.73
N LYS A 347 -18.20 -11.43 -18.89
CA LYS A 347 -18.51 -12.16 -20.12
C LYS A 347 -17.62 -13.39 -20.22
N ALA A 348 -18.16 -14.48 -20.75
CA ALA A 348 -17.38 -15.69 -21.01
C ALA A 348 -16.17 -15.36 -21.91
N THR A 349 -14.98 -15.67 -21.40
CA THR A 349 -13.68 -15.41 -22.06
C THR A 349 -12.72 -16.55 -21.72
N THR A 350 -11.59 -16.27 -21.04
CA THR A 350 -10.87 -17.32 -20.30
C THR A 350 -11.63 -17.72 -19.03
N ALA A 351 -12.50 -16.85 -18.52
CA ALA A 351 -13.44 -17.07 -17.41
C ALA A 351 -14.80 -17.59 -17.88
N ASP A 352 -15.61 -18.15 -16.97
CA ASP A 352 -17.04 -18.32 -17.23
C ASP A 352 -17.78 -16.97 -17.14
N ALA A 353 -18.93 -16.87 -17.80
CA ALA A 353 -19.80 -15.71 -17.65
C ALA A 353 -20.41 -15.68 -16.24
N ALA A 354 -20.54 -14.49 -15.66
CA ALA A 354 -21.13 -14.31 -14.35
C ALA A 354 -21.90 -12.99 -14.26
N ASN A 355 -23.00 -12.98 -13.52
CA ASN A 355 -23.75 -11.77 -13.16
C ASN A 355 -24.16 -11.90 -11.70
N VAL A 356 -23.32 -11.36 -10.82
CA VAL A 356 -23.42 -11.59 -9.38
C VAL A 356 -23.61 -10.25 -8.69
N LYS A 357 -24.47 -10.23 -7.67
CA LYS A 357 -24.75 -9.07 -6.84
C LYS A 357 -24.52 -9.43 -5.39
N ARG A 358 -24.03 -8.46 -4.62
CA ARG A 358 -23.81 -8.57 -3.19
C ARG A 358 -24.20 -7.28 -2.51
N HIS A 359 -24.58 -7.39 -1.24
CA HIS A 359 -24.61 -6.26 -0.35
C HIS A 359 -24.11 -6.68 1.03
N ASP A 360 -23.52 -5.73 1.73
CA ASP A 360 -23.17 -5.86 3.13
C ASP A 360 -23.48 -4.55 3.85
N PHE A 361 -23.78 -4.65 5.14
CA PHE A 361 -23.92 -3.50 6.00
C PHE A 361 -23.05 -3.68 7.24
N SER A 362 -22.69 -2.56 7.85
CA SER A 362 -21.96 -2.55 9.11
C SER A 362 -22.44 -1.43 10.01
N VAL A 363 -22.36 -1.67 11.31
CA VAL A 363 -22.44 -0.64 12.34
C VAL A 363 -21.21 -0.77 13.22
N PHE A 364 -20.64 0.35 13.62
CA PHE A 364 -19.44 0.38 14.45
C PHE A 364 -19.50 1.50 15.47
N GLY A 365 -18.80 1.28 16.57
CA GLY A 365 -18.61 2.25 17.63
C GLY A 365 -17.24 2.09 18.24
N GLU A 366 -16.64 3.21 18.62
CA GLU A 366 -15.34 3.26 19.26
C GLU A 366 -15.29 4.41 20.25
N ASP A 367 -14.75 4.12 21.43
CA ASP A 367 -14.58 5.11 22.48
C ASP A 367 -13.11 5.13 22.91
N GLU A 368 -12.56 6.33 23.06
CA GLU A 368 -11.24 6.57 23.63
C GLU A 368 -11.39 7.28 24.96
N PHE A 369 -11.14 6.56 26.05
CA PHE A 369 -11.23 7.05 27.42
C PHE A 369 -9.91 7.66 27.88
N TYR A 370 -9.95 8.92 28.30
CA TYR A 370 -8.84 9.63 28.94
C TYR A 370 -8.88 9.36 30.45
N LEU A 371 -8.41 8.17 30.87
CA LEU A 371 -8.54 7.72 32.27
C LEU A 371 -7.73 8.60 33.23
N THR A 372 -6.58 9.09 32.77
CA THR A 372 -5.72 10.08 33.42
C THR A 372 -4.97 10.85 32.32
N ASP A 373 -4.26 11.93 32.67
CA ASP A 373 -3.39 12.67 31.74
C ASP A 373 -2.26 11.82 31.11
N ARG A 374 -2.06 10.60 31.61
CA ARG A 374 -1.01 9.67 31.16
C ARG A 374 -1.55 8.36 30.60
N LEU A 375 -2.85 8.09 30.67
CA LEU A 375 -3.41 6.78 30.35
C LEU A 375 -4.66 6.91 29.51
N ASN A 376 -4.54 6.50 28.25
CA ASN A 376 -5.64 6.42 27.30
C ASN A 376 -5.99 4.95 27.06
N LEU A 377 -7.28 4.64 27.09
CA LEU A 377 -7.82 3.33 26.75
C LEU A 377 -8.77 3.48 25.56
N THR A 378 -8.50 2.77 24.47
CA THR A 378 -9.40 2.70 23.32
C THR A 378 -10.12 1.38 23.30
N ALA A 379 -11.45 1.39 23.15
CA ALA A 379 -12.25 0.20 22.95
C ALA A 379 -13.19 0.41 21.75
N GLY A 380 -13.16 -0.52 20.79
CA GLY A 380 -13.95 -0.41 19.57
C GLY A 380 -14.57 -1.74 19.18
N VAL A 381 -15.73 -1.67 18.53
CA VAL A 381 -16.43 -2.85 18.01
C VAL A 381 -17.11 -2.52 16.69
N ARG A 382 -17.06 -3.48 15.77
CA ARG A 382 -17.83 -3.43 14.53
C ARG A 382 -18.59 -4.71 14.32
N TYR A 383 -19.87 -4.57 14.00
CA TYR A 383 -20.69 -5.64 13.48
C TYR A 383 -20.80 -5.51 11.96
N ASN A 384 -20.45 -6.56 11.24
CA ASN A 384 -20.57 -6.69 9.79
C ASN A 384 -21.60 -7.77 9.49
N HIS A 385 -22.61 -7.47 8.67
CA HIS A 385 -23.50 -8.47 8.11
C HIS A 385 -23.30 -8.57 6.61
N ASP A 386 -22.87 -9.74 6.16
CA ASP A 386 -22.73 -10.09 4.75
C ASP A 386 -23.90 -10.96 4.30
N LYS A 387 -24.46 -10.66 3.12
CA LYS A 387 -25.60 -11.40 2.57
C LYS A 387 -25.41 -12.92 2.55
N ASP A 388 -24.22 -13.41 2.19
CA ASP A 388 -24.00 -14.85 2.04
C ASP A 388 -23.11 -15.48 3.14
N TYR A 389 -22.61 -14.70 4.10
CA TYR A 389 -21.86 -15.22 5.27
C TYR A 389 -22.45 -14.85 6.64
N GLY A 390 -23.52 -14.06 6.69
CA GLY A 390 -24.16 -13.66 7.94
C GLY A 390 -23.34 -12.63 8.73
N GLY A 391 -23.53 -12.63 10.06
CA GLY A 391 -22.95 -11.64 10.98
C GLY A 391 -21.55 -12.00 11.47
N HIS A 392 -20.67 -11.01 11.57
CA HIS A 392 -19.34 -11.09 12.18
C HIS A 392 -19.08 -9.88 13.08
N VAL A 393 -18.43 -10.09 14.22
CA VAL A 393 -18.05 -9.04 15.17
C VAL A 393 -16.54 -8.91 15.22
N SER A 394 -16.04 -7.69 15.05
CA SER A 394 -14.62 -7.35 15.08
C SER A 394 -14.33 -6.37 16.23
N PRO A 395 -13.99 -6.86 17.44
CA PRO A 395 -13.60 -6.01 18.55
C PRO A 395 -12.13 -5.58 18.48
N ARG A 396 -11.81 -4.47 19.14
CA ARG A 396 -10.43 -4.08 19.51
C ARG A 396 -10.39 -3.42 20.88
N ALA A 397 -9.25 -3.56 21.54
CA ALA A 397 -8.91 -2.84 22.77
C ALA A 397 -7.43 -2.44 22.73
N TYR A 398 -7.12 -1.21 23.12
CA TYR A 398 -5.76 -0.67 23.04
C TYR A 398 -5.48 0.25 24.22
N VAL A 399 -4.23 0.25 24.69
CA VAL A 399 -3.75 1.08 25.79
C VAL A 399 -2.57 1.90 25.30
N VAL A 400 -2.60 3.20 25.60
CA VAL A 400 -1.46 4.11 25.47
C VAL A 400 -1.19 4.69 26.85
N TYR A 401 0.03 4.45 27.35
CA TYR A 401 0.47 4.94 28.65
C TYR A 401 1.73 5.79 28.52
N HIS A 402 1.62 7.08 28.79
CA HIS A 402 2.73 8.03 28.80
C HIS A 402 3.45 7.97 30.14
N LEU A 403 4.63 7.36 30.17
CA LEU A 403 5.48 7.33 31.36
C LEU A 403 5.94 8.75 31.74
N ASN A 404 6.27 9.54 30.72
CA ASN A 404 6.58 10.97 30.77
C ASN A 404 6.31 11.59 29.38
N GLU A 405 6.68 12.85 29.17
CA GLU A 405 6.46 13.60 27.91
C GLU A 405 7.11 12.94 26.66
N ASN A 406 8.17 12.15 26.87
CA ASN A 406 8.96 11.57 25.79
C ASN A 406 8.73 10.07 25.64
N PHE A 407 8.48 9.34 26.73
CA PHE A 407 8.34 7.89 26.75
C PHE A 407 6.89 7.44 26.88
N SER A 408 6.46 6.59 25.95
CA SER A 408 5.13 6.00 25.92
C SER A 408 5.19 4.48 25.74
N PHE A 409 4.37 3.76 26.49
CA PHE A 409 4.07 2.35 26.26
C PHE A 409 2.79 2.23 25.45
N LYS A 410 2.79 1.36 24.44
CA LYS A 410 1.64 1.11 23.58
C LYS A 410 1.39 -0.38 23.49
N GLY A 411 0.14 -0.80 23.52
CA GLY A 411 -0.19 -2.19 23.27
C GLY A 411 -1.68 -2.45 23.21
N GLY A 412 -2.06 -3.52 22.51
CA GLY A 412 -3.47 -3.83 22.34
C GLY A 412 -3.72 -5.15 21.66
N VAL A 413 -5.01 -5.45 21.55
CA VAL A 413 -5.56 -6.61 20.85
C VAL A 413 -6.54 -6.09 19.81
N SER A 414 -6.30 -6.46 18.55
CA SER A 414 -7.13 -6.05 17.42
C SER A 414 -7.55 -7.26 16.60
N THR A 415 -8.75 -7.22 16.05
CA THR A 415 -9.26 -8.27 15.16
C THR A 415 -9.35 -7.79 13.72
N GLY A 416 -9.11 -8.72 12.80
CA GLY A 416 -9.23 -8.51 11.36
C GLY A 416 -10.27 -9.43 10.75
N TYR A 417 -10.96 -8.95 9.73
CA TYR A 417 -12.01 -9.70 9.01
C TYR A 417 -11.90 -9.46 7.52
N ALA A 418 -12.03 -10.50 6.70
CA ALA A 418 -12.10 -10.38 5.25
C ALA A 418 -13.04 -11.46 4.68
N THR A 419 -13.99 -11.03 3.86
CA THR A 419 -14.89 -11.95 3.14
C THR A 419 -14.25 -12.39 1.83
N PRO A 420 -14.41 -13.65 1.40
CA PRO A 420 -14.06 -14.08 0.05
C PRO A 420 -14.60 -13.13 -1.02
N ASP A 421 -13.83 -12.96 -2.09
CA ASP A 421 -14.23 -12.13 -3.21
C ASP A 421 -15.53 -12.62 -3.86
N ILE A 422 -16.29 -11.71 -4.47
CA ILE A 422 -17.54 -12.03 -5.20
C ILE A 422 -17.33 -13.13 -6.25
N LYS A 423 -16.15 -13.21 -6.87
CA LYS A 423 -15.78 -14.27 -7.82
C LYS A 423 -15.45 -15.58 -7.13
N GLN A 424 -14.67 -15.53 -6.05
CA GLN A 424 -14.23 -16.71 -5.31
C GLN A 424 -15.38 -17.46 -4.65
N ARG A 425 -16.45 -16.75 -4.29
CA ARG A 425 -17.64 -17.33 -3.64
C ARG A 425 -18.73 -17.84 -4.58
N THR A 426 -18.57 -17.64 -5.89
CA THR A 426 -19.56 -18.13 -6.87
C THR A 426 -19.23 -19.57 -7.22
N ASP A 427 -20.08 -20.51 -6.81
CA ASP A 427 -19.78 -21.94 -6.97
C ASP A 427 -19.60 -22.34 -8.45
N GLY A 428 -18.52 -23.07 -8.71
CA GLY A 428 -18.18 -23.57 -10.04
C GLY A 428 -17.77 -22.50 -11.04
N LEU A 429 -17.72 -21.22 -10.67
CA LEU A 429 -17.27 -20.13 -11.55
C LEU A 429 -15.77 -20.32 -11.86
N ALA A 430 -15.43 -20.62 -13.12
CA ALA A 430 -14.04 -20.72 -13.51
C ALA A 430 -13.39 -19.35 -13.69
N LEU A 431 -12.43 -19.04 -12.82
CA LEU A 431 -11.60 -17.84 -12.86
C LEU A 431 -10.29 -18.11 -13.62
N PRO A 432 -9.86 -17.22 -14.52
CA PRO A 432 -8.63 -17.37 -15.27
C PRO A 432 -7.42 -17.59 -14.39
N PHE A 433 -6.79 -18.76 -14.56
CA PHE A 433 -5.59 -19.17 -13.84
C PHE A 433 -4.43 -19.53 -14.79
N ALA A 434 -3.20 -19.51 -14.28
CA ALA A 434 -1.99 -19.87 -15.04
C ALA A 434 -1.87 -19.23 -16.45
N GLY A 435 -2.02 -17.90 -16.57
CA GLY A 435 -1.92 -17.18 -17.84
C GLY A 435 -3.10 -17.38 -18.80
N GLY A 436 -4.24 -17.88 -18.31
CA GLY A 436 -5.50 -18.05 -19.06
C GLY A 436 -5.70 -19.48 -19.56
N MET A 437 -4.68 -20.32 -19.38
CA MET A 437 -4.67 -21.74 -19.77
C MET A 437 -5.06 -22.68 -18.62
N GLY A 438 -5.30 -22.15 -17.42
CA GLY A 438 -5.86 -22.86 -16.27
C GLY A 438 -7.13 -22.19 -15.76
N ALA A 439 -7.86 -22.88 -14.89
CA ALA A 439 -8.99 -22.32 -14.15
C ALA A 439 -8.80 -22.47 -12.64
N GLN A 440 -9.24 -21.47 -11.89
CA GLN A 440 -9.47 -21.54 -10.45
C GLN A 440 -10.99 -21.50 -10.25
N LEU A 441 -11.56 -22.53 -9.65
CA LEU A 441 -13.00 -22.61 -9.40
C LEU A 441 -13.35 -21.83 -8.12
N GLY A 442 -14.43 -21.06 -8.20
CA GLY A 442 -15.10 -20.49 -7.03
C GLY A 442 -15.91 -21.54 -6.27
N ARG A 443 -16.12 -21.28 -4.98
CA ARG A 443 -16.75 -22.17 -4.01
C ARG A 443 -17.69 -21.40 -3.09
N SER A 444 -18.94 -21.82 -3.03
CA SER A 444 -19.97 -21.14 -2.20
C SER A 444 -19.85 -21.45 -0.71
N ASP A 445 -19.14 -22.53 -0.35
CA ASP A 445 -18.92 -23.00 1.02
C ASP A 445 -17.67 -22.41 1.68
N LEU A 446 -16.99 -21.46 1.03
CA LEU A 446 -15.87 -20.73 1.63
C LEU A 446 -16.29 -20.02 2.91
N LYS A 447 -15.37 -19.96 3.88
CA LYS A 447 -15.55 -19.16 5.08
C LYS A 447 -14.85 -17.81 4.96
N PRO A 448 -15.38 -16.75 5.59
CA PRO A 448 -14.62 -15.54 5.85
C PRO A 448 -13.33 -15.80 6.62
N GLU A 449 -12.31 -15.02 6.29
CA GLU A 449 -11.03 -15.01 7.00
C GLU A 449 -11.15 -14.11 8.23
N SER A 450 -10.56 -14.55 9.33
CA SER A 450 -10.49 -13.76 10.56
C SER A 450 -9.09 -13.80 11.16
N SER A 451 -8.71 -12.75 11.87
CA SER A 451 -7.44 -12.72 12.59
C SER A 451 -7.59 -12.07 13.96
N VAL A 452 -6.75 -12.49 14.89
CA VAL A 452 -6.54 -11.82 16.17
C VAL A 452 -5.07 -11.48 16.28
N SER A 453 -4.77 -10.21 16.51
CA SER A 453 -3.41 -9.70 16.64
C SER A 453 -3.21 -9.09 18.02
N TYR A 454 -2.06 -9.37 18.60
CA TYR A 454 -1.57 -8.81 19.85
C TYR A 454 -0.32 -8.01 19.54
N GLU A 455 -0.22 -6.80 20.05
CA GLU A 455 0.98 -5.99 19.94
C GLU A 455 1.31 -5.28 21.26
N ALA A 456 2.60 -5.09 21.51
CA ALA A 456 3.10 -4.34 22.65
C ALA A 456 4.47 -3.75 22.31
N GLY A 457 4.69 -2.51 22.75
CA GLY A 457 5.87 -1.76 22.37
C GLY A 457 6.10 -0.51 23.19
N VAL A 458 7.20 0.15 22.87
CA VAL A 458 7.64 1.41 23.46
C VAL A 458 7.92 2.41 22.36
N ALA A 459 7.57 3.66 22.61
CA ALA A 459 7.92 4.80 21.80
C ALA A 459 8.66 5.83 22.66
N TYR A 460 9.75 6.37 22.13
CA TYR A 460 10.45 7.53 22.65
C TYR A 460 10.41 8.61 21.59
N ASP A 461 10.12 9.84 21.98
CA ASP A 461 10.18 11.00 21.11
C ASP A 461 10.42 12.26 21.92
N ASP A 462 11.59 12.88 21.75
CA ASP A 462 11.97 14.12 22.42
C ASP A 462 11.39 15.39 21.78
N ASN A 463 10.59 15.27 20.72
CA ASN A 463 10.03 16.38 19.93
C ASN A 463 11.08 17.32 19.30
N GLU A 464 12.36 16.94 19.33
CA GLU A 464 13.46 17.78 18.86
C GLU A 464 14.30 17.07 17.79
N LYS A 465 15.04 16.03 18.21
CA LYS A 465 16.10 15.43 17.41
C LYS A 465 15.97 13.93 17.27
N PHE A 466 15.36 13.24 18.22
CA PHE A 466 15.39 11.79 18.25
C PHE A 466 14.04 11.19 18.59
N SER A 467 13.55 10.37 17.67
CA SER A 467 12.43 9.47 17.90
C SER A 467 12.84 8.02 17.66
N PHE A 468 12.25 7.13 18.45
CA PHE A 468 12.50 5.71 18.43
C PHE A 468 11.21 4.95 18.75
N ALA A 469 10.94 3.87 18.04
CA ALA A 469 9.86 2.96 18.38
C ALA A 469 10.30 1.51 18.22
N LEU A 470 9.90 0.69 19.19
CA LEU A 470 10.07 -0.76 19.18
C LEU A 470 8.69 -1.39 19.42
N MET A 471 8.27 -2.26 18.52
CA MET A 471 6.98 -2.95 18.61
C MET A 471 7.15 -4.44 18.36
N GLY A 472 6.64 -5.27 19.27
CA GLY A 472 6.49 -6.71 19.08
C GLY A 472 5.06 -7.05 18.70
N PHE A 473 4.86 -8.00 17.79
CA PHE A 473 3.52 -8.43 17.38
C PHE A 473 3.39 -9.94 17.20
N TYR A 474 2.18 -10.47 17.43
CA TYR A 474 1.78 -11.84 17.15
C TYR A 474 0.34 -11.86 16.63
N THR A 475 0.14 -12.37 15.41
CA THR A 475 -1.15 -12.48 14.75
C THR A 475 -1.47 -13.92 14.44
N ARG A 476 -2.68 -14.36 14.80
CA ARG A 476 -3.23 -15.65 14.41
C ARG A 476 -4.31 -15.45 13.36
N LEU A 477 -4.07 -15.90 12.14
CA LEU A 477 -5.03 -15.98 11.06
C LEU A 477 -5.82 -17.29 11.17
N LYS A 478 -7.12 -17.24 10.88
CA LYS A 478 -8.02 -18.39 10.75
C LYS A 478 -8.72 -18.32 9.39
N ASP A 479 -9.02 -19.50 8.86
CA ASP A 479 -9.75 -19.69 7.61
C ASP A 479 -9.13 -18.98 6.42
N GLY A 480 -7.80 -18.78 6.41
CA GLY A 480 -7.08 -18.16 5.30
C GLY A 480 -7.43 -18.84 3.96
N ILE A 481 -7.68 -18.07 2.91
CA ILE A 481 -8.07 -18.57 1.59
C ILE A 481 -6.81 -18.78 0.75
N SER A 482 -6.72 -19.93 0.10
CA SER A 482 -5.70 -20.27 -0.88
C SER A 482 -6.29 -21.11 -2.02
N THR A 483 -5.43 -21.70 -2.82
CA THR A 483 -5.82 -22.57 -3.92
C THR A 483 -5.18 -23.95 -3.81
N GLN A 484 -5.92 -24.97 -4.22
CA GLN A 484 -5.44 -26.35 -4.28
C GLN A 484 -5.62 -26.89 -5.69
N ARG A 485 -4.59 -27.50 -6.28
CA ARG A 485 -4.70 -28.08 -7.61
C ARG A 485 -5.52 -29.38 -7.54
N ILE A 486 -6.67 -29.41 -8.22
CA ILE A 486 -7.57 -30.57 -8.26
C ILE A 486 -7.46 -31.35 -9.57
N CYS A 487 -6.93 -30.74 -10.63
CA CYS A 487 -6.70 -31.43 -11.90
C CYS A 487 -5.32 -31.11 -12.49
N VAL A 488 -4.60 -32.18 -12.85
CA VAL A 488 -3.33 -32.13 -13.58
C VAL A 488 -3.59 -32.74 -14.97
N PRO A 489 -3.46 -31.97 -16.06
CA PRO A 489 -3.76 -32.49 -17.40
C PRO A 489 -2.73 -33.54 -17.81
N ARG A 490 -3.20 -34.67 -18.35
CA ARG A 490 -2.38 -35.78 -18.86
C ARG A 490 -2.83 -36.16 -20.28
N PRO A 491 -1.97 -36.80 -21.11
CA PRO A 491 -2.41 -37.37 -22.38
C PRO A 491 -3.60 -38.31 -22.17
N GLY A 492 -4.68 -38.12 -22.93
CA GLY A 492 -5.94 -38.88 -22.77
C GLY A 492 -6.82 -38.49 -21.57
N THR A 493 -6.36 -37.62 -20.68
CA THR A 493 -7.12 -37.11 -19.52
C THR A 493 -7.00 -35.59 -19.43
N PRO A 494 -7.70 -34.84 -20.29
CA PRO A 494 -7.71 -33.39 -20.24
C PRO A 494 -8.45 -32.89 -18.99
N CYS A 495 -8.01 -31.77 -18.44
CA CYS A 495 -8.78 -31.06 -17.43
C CYS A 495 -9.89 -30.28 -18.10
N VAL A 496 -11.14 -30.71 -17.93
CA VAL A 496 -12.32 -30.10 -18.55
C VAL A 496 -13.25 -29.60 -17.47
N HIS A 497 -13.75 -28.36 -17.62
CA HIS A 497 -14.81 -27.79 -16.79
C HIS A 497 -15.75 -26.98 -17.67
N ASN A 498 -17.07 -27.17 -17.51
CA ASN A 498 -18.11 -26.54 -18.35
C ASN A 498 -17.85 -26.65 -19.86
N GLY A 499 -17.38 -27.83 -20.33
CA GLY A 499 -17.07 -28.09 -21.74
C GLY A 499 -15.79 -27.44 -22.26
N LYS A 500 -15.04 -26.73 -21.40
CA LYS A 500 -13.78 -26.08 -21.76
C LYS A 500 -12.57 -26.82 -21.21
N THR A 501 -11.58 -27.02 -22.06
CA THR A 501 -10.31 -27.67 -21.70
C THR A 501 -9.28 -26.67 -21.18
N TYR A 502 -8.69 -26.98 -20.04
CA TYR A 502 -7.66 -26.18 -19.37
C TYR A 502 -6.30 -26.89 -19.44
N ALA A 503 -5.47 -26.47 -20.39
CA ALA A 503 -4.18 -27.08 -20.70
C ALA A 503 -3.16 -27.04 -19.53
N ARG A 504 -3.37 -26.23 -18.50
CA ARG A 504 -2.50 -26.16 -17.31
C ARG A 504 -3.11 -26.75 -16.05
N GLY A 505 -4.37 -27.17 -16.09
CA GLY A 505 -5.06 -27.77 -14.98
C GLY A 505 -6.13 -26.87 -14.37
N ILE A 506 -6.75 -27.41 -13.33
CA ILE A 506 -7.83 -26.76 -12.59
C ILE A 506 -7.44 -26.76 -11.11
N TRP A 507 -7.66 -25.61 -10.47
CA TRP A 507 -7.48 -25.39 -9.06
C TRP A 507 -8.83 -25.11 -8.42
N ASP A 508 -8.95 -25.52 -7.17
CA ASP A 508 -10.06 -25.16 -6.32
C ASP A 508 -9.66 -24.01 -5.39
N THR A 509 -10.63 -23.21 -4.99
CA THR A 509 -10.44 -22.20 -3.94
C THR A 509 -10.82 -22.83 -2.60
N ILE A 510 -9.89 -22.84 -1.65
CA ILE A 510 -10.10 -23.50 -0.35
C ILE A 510 -9.70 -22.58 0.80
N ASN A 511 -10.25 -22.82 1.99
CA ASN A 511 -9.68 -22.29 3.22
C ASN A 511 -8.49 -23.18 3.65
N ILE A 512 -7.24 -22.71 3.52
CA ILE A 512 -6.02 -23.38 4.04
C ILE A 512 -5.95 -23.43 5.58
N GLY A 513 -6.83 -22.70 6.25
CA GLY A 513 -7.04 -22.75 7.69
C GLY A 513 -6.17 -21.76 8.48
N LYS A 514 -5.49 -22.23 9.52
CA LYS A 514 -4.80 -21.39 10.52
C LYS A 514 -3.36 -21.05 10.11
N ALA A 515 -2.93 -19.81 10.34
CA ALA A 515 -1.54 -19.41 10.21
C ALA A 515 -1.15 -18.47 11.35
N ASP A 516 0.09 -18.57 11.81
CA ASP A 516 0.64 -17.66 12.82
C ASP A 516 1.69 -16.76 12.16
N ILE A 517 1.66 -15.46 12.46
CA ILE A 517 2.66 -14.49 12.04
C ILE A 517 3.16 -13.73 13.26
N LYS A 518 4.47 -13.60 13.42
CA LYS A 518 5.08 -12.90 14.54
C LYS A 518 6.30 -12.10 14.11
N GLY A 519 6.59 -11.04 14.84
CA GLY A 519 7.71 -10.20 14.48
C GLY A 519 8.02 -9.10 15.48
N ILE A 520 9.09 -8.38 15.15
CA ILE A 520 9.55 -7.19 15.85
C ILE A 520 9.80 -6.12 14.80
N GLU A 521 9.34 -4.90 15.07
CA GLU A 521 9.53 -3.71 14.27
C GLU A 521 10.31 -2.68 15.09
N LEU A 522 11.37 -2.15 14.52
CA LEU A 522 12.19 -1.09 15.07
C LEU A 522 12.21 0.07 14.10
N SER A 523 12.07 1.29 14.59
CA SER A 523 12.29 2.50 13.80
C SER A 523 12.97 3.57 14.63
N SER A 524 13.83 4.35 13.99
CA SER A 524 14.36 5.58 14.57
C SER A 524 14.44 6.68 13.53
N GLN A 525 14.21 7.92 13.97
CA GLN A 525 14.55 9.12 13.23
C GLN A 525 15.48 9.93 14.10
N TRP A 526 16.62 10.34 13.54
CA TRP A 526 17.62 11.10 14.27
C TRP A 526 18.09 12.30 13.43
N GLN A 527 17.73 13.50 13.85
CA GLN A 527 18.31 14.75 13.37
C GLN A 527 19.71 14.91 13.99
N ILE A 528 20.71 14.28 13.38
CA ILE A 528 22.11 14.27 13.85
C ILE A 528 22.66 15.71 13.92
N LEU A 529 22.39 16.48 12.88
CA LEU A 529 22.69 17.92 12.77
C LEU A 529 21.45 18.64 12.24
N SER A 530 21.37 19.96 12.33
CA SER A 530 20.24 20.73 11.77
C SER A 530 19.98 20.49 10.28
N ASN A 531 21.00 20.03 9.55
CA ASN A 531 20.95 19.73 8.12
C ASN A 531 21.25 18.26 7.78
N LEU A 532 21.36 17.35 8.76
CA LEU A 532 21.62 15.93 8.54
C LEU A 532 20.68 15.07 9.37
N ALA A 533 19.83 14.29 8.70
CA ALA A 533 18.92 13.34 9.31
C ALA A 533 19.28 11.89 8.95
N LEU A 534 19.18 11.00 9.92
CA LEU A 534 19.30 9.55 9.78
C LEU A 534 17.95 8.90 10.09
N ASN A 535 17.43 8.17 9.12
CA ASN A 535 16.24 7.34 9.27
C ASN A 535 16.68 5.88 9.27
N SER A 536 16.27 5.11 10.28
CA SER A 536 16.57 3.68 10.33
C SER A 536 15.31 2.87 10.63
N SER A 537 15.21 1.70 10.02
CA SER A 537 14.20 0.72 10.41
C SER A 537 14.72 -0.70 10.26
N TYR A 538 14.27 -1.55 11.17
CA TYR A 538 14.52 -2.98 11.13
C TYR A 538 13.21 -3.73 11.35
N THR A 539 13.02 -4.81 10.61
CA THR A 539 11.86 -5.68 10.78
C THR A 539 12.31 -7.12 10.73
N TYR A 540 11.93 -7.88 11.76
CA TYR A 540 11.90 -9.33 11.74
C TYR A 540 10.45 -9.78 11.58
N THR A 541 10.16 -10.63 10.59
CA THR A 541 8.83 -11.22 10.43
C THR A 541 8.95 -12.69 10.06
N HIS A 542 8.25 -13.52 10.81
CA HIS A 542 8.14 -14.95 10.54
C HIS A 542 6.68 -15.36 10.50
N SER A 543 6.31 -16.13 9.48
CA SER A 543 4.97 -16.69 9.33
C SER A 543 5.03 -18.20 9.16
N GLU A 544 4.02 -18.91 9.62
CA GLU A 544 3.92 -20.36 9.51
C GLU A 544 2.46 -20.79 9.36
N GLN A 545 2.17 -21.59 8.34
CA GLN A 545 0.87 -22.24 8.17
C GLN A 545 0.76 -23.42 9.14
N LYS A 546 -0.31 -23.45 9.93
CA LYS A 546 -0.55 -24.47 10.96
C LYS A 546 -1.40 -25.64 10.45
N THR A 547 -2.07 -25.48 9.32
CA THR A 547 -2.96 -26.45 8.69
C THR A 547 -2.84 -26.40 7.17
N GLY A 548 -3.56 -27.30 6.47
CA GLY A 548 -3.57 -27.36 5.01
C GLY A 548 -2.39 -28.15 4.42
N SER A 549 -2.32 -28.22 3.09
CA SER A 549 -1.27 -28.95 2.36
C SER A 549 0.13 -28.34 2.55
N GLU A 550 0.18 -27.07 2.93
CA GLU A 550 1.42 -26.30 3.12
C GLU A 550 1.76 -26.12 4.61
N LYS A 551 1.22 -26.96 5.50
CA LYS A 551 1.53 -26.92 6.94
C LYS A 551 3.04 -26.94 7.18
N GLY A 552 3.50 -26.04 8.05
CA GLY A 552 4.91 -25.86 8.41
C GLY A 552 5.67 -24.90 7.50
N LYS A 553 5.09 -24.50 6.36
CA LYS A 553 5.70 -23.51 5.46
C LYS A 553 5.25 -22.10 5.79
N THR A 554 5.94 -21.10 5.24
CA THR A 554 5.58 -19.68 5.40
C THR A 554 4.26 -19.35 4.71
N LEU A 555 3.65 -18.20 5.04
CA LEU A 555 2.43 -17.72 4.37
C LEU A 555 2.73 -17.11 2.99
N ASN A 556 3.92 -16.51 2.85
CA ASN A 556 4.36 -15.79 1.66
C ASN A 556 5.89 -15.90 1.54
N ASN A 557 6.42 -15.82 0.32
CA ASN A 557 7.87 -15.90 0.08
C ASN A 557 8.56 -14.54 0.31
N LEU A 558 8.74 -14.16 1.58
CA LEU A 558 9.19 -12.83 1.99
C LEU A 558 10.55 -12.88 2.71
N PRO A 559 11.36 -11.82 2.63
CA PRO A 559 12.55 -11.68 3.48
C PRO A 559 12.17 -11.76 4.96
N VAL A 560 12.89 -12.60 5.72
CA VAL A 560 12.67 -12.78 7.17
C VAL A 560 13.16 -11.56 7.96
N HIS A 561 14.26 -10.95 7.52
CA HIS A 561 14.81 -9.73 8.08
C HIS A 561 14.92 -8.66 7.00
N VAL A 562 14.48 -7.45 7.34
CA VAL A 562 14.59 -6.26 6.50
C VAL A 562 15.26 -5.17 7.32
N LEU A 563 16.31 -4.57 6.77
CA LEU A 563 17.01 -3.42 7.36
C LEU A 563 17.02 -2.29 6.34
N LYS A 564 16.60 -1.09 6.75
CA LYS A 564 16.60 0.10 5.93
C LYS A 564 17.31 1.22 6.68
N ILE A 565 18.25 1.88 6.02
CA ILE A 565 19.03 2.99 6.58
C ILE A 565 19.07 4.08 5.53
N GLY A 566 18.56 5.27 5.86
CA GLY A 566 18.56 6.43 4.97
C GLY A 566 19.25 7.62 5.62
N LEU A 567 20.05 8.34 4.85
CA LEU A 567 20.62 9.63 5.23
C LEU A 567 20.03 10.71 4.34
N ASP A 568 19.66 11.84 4.93
CA ASP A 568 19.16 13.03 4.24
C ASP A 568 19.96 14.23 4.70
N TYR A 569 20.64 14.89 3.76
CA TYR A 569 21.64 15.91 4.02
C TYR A 569 21.35 17.16 3.19
N ASP A 570 20.94 18.24 3.86
CA ASP A 570 20.83 19.57 3.26
C ASP A 570 22.23 20.22 3.20
N ALA A 571 22.96 19.92 2.13
CA ALA A 571 24.30 20.44 1.89
C ALA A 571 24.34 21.97 1.72
N SER A 572 23.25 22.55 1.19
CA SER A 572 22.98 23.99 1.18
C SER A 572 21.47 24.25 1.19
N LYS A 573 21.04 25.52 1.14
CA LYS A 573 19.61 25.88 1.01
C LYS A 573 18.99 25.37 -0.31
N GLU A 574 19.81 25.20 -1.32
CA GLU A 574 19.46 24.79 -2.68
C GLU A 574 19.72 23.30 -2.94
N LEU A 575 20.75 22.72 -2.33
CA LEU A 575 21.18 21.35 -2.58
C LEU A 575 20.86 20.41 -1.41
N ASN A 576 19.99 19.44 -1.66
CA ASN A 576 19.75 18.29 -0.79
C ASN A 576 20.38 17.03 -1.41
N LEU A 577 21.02 16.22 -0.59
CA LEU A 577 21.57 14.91 -0.93
C LEU A 577 20.91 13.84 -0.07
N TRP A 578 20.57 12.70 -0.65
CA TRP A 578 20.03 11.57 0.11
C TRP A 578 20.66 10.25 -0.31
N THR A 579 20.74 9.31 0.63
CA THR A 579 21.16 7.92 0.37
C THR A 579 20.23 6.96 1.10
N GLN A 580 20.09 5.75 0.57
CA GLN A 580 19.25 4.71 1.16
C GLN A 580 19.89 3.33 0.94
N LEU A 581 20.18 2.63 2.03
CA LEU A 581 20.53 1.21 2.05
C LEU A 581 19.28 0.39 2.40
N ASN A 582 18.94 -0.58 1.56
CA ASN A 582 17.87 -1.53 1.78
C ASN A 582 18.43 -2.95 1.74
N TYR A 583 18.58 -3.59 2.90
CA TYR A 583 18.99 -4.98 3.00
C TYR A 583 17.78 -5.90 3.20
N MET A 584 17.71 -6.93 2.36
CA MET A 584 16.68 -7.95 2.38
C MET A 584 17.36 -9.30 2.63
N SER A 585 17.00 -9.98 3.72
CA SER A 585 17.51 -11.32 3.98
C SER A 585 16.95 -12.35 3.00
N LYS A 586 17.51 -13.56 3.04
CA LYS A 586 16.94 -14.71 2.37
C LYS A 586 15.48 -14.92 2.79
N SER A 587 14.60 -15.27 1.85
CA SER A 587 13.27 -15.78 2.18
C SER A 587 13.34 -17.25 2.65
N ARG A 588 12.23 -17.79 3.18
CA ARG A 588 12.16 -19.18 3.67
C ARG A 588 10.89 -19.89 3.24
N ASP A 589 11.03 -21.19 3.01
CA ASP A 589 9.94 -22.17 2.81
C ASP A 589 8.97 -21.75 1.72
N SER A 590 9.53 -21.40 0.56
CA SER A 590 8.77 -20.90 -0.58
C SER A 590 7.54 -21.75 -0.93
N LEU A 591 6.37 -21.11 -0.91
CA LEU A 591 5.09 -21.70 -1.33
C LEU A 591 4.88 -21.72 -2.86
N SER A 592 5.43 -20.71 -3.54
CA SER A 592 5.11 -20.41 -4.95
C SER A 592 6.32 -20.55 -5.88
N TYR A 593 7.52 -20.69 -5.33
CA TYR A 593 8.80 -20.73 -6.03
C TYR A 593 9.50 -22.06 -5.73
N ASP A 594 10.25 -22.55 -6.70
CA ASP A 594 11.05 -23.76 -6.56
C ASP A 594 12.24 -23.51 -5.62
N GLU A 595 12.62 -22.24 -5.42
CA GLU A 595 13.74 -21.82 -4.58
C GLU A 595 13.41 -20.56 -3.76
N ASP A 596 14.07 -20.42 -2.62
CA ASP A 596 14.04 -19.21 -1.83
C ASP A 596 14.75 -18.05 -2.57
N ILE A 597 14.26 -16.83 -2.37
CA ILE A 597 14.93 -15.62 -2.84
C ILE A 597 16.18 -15.41 -1.97
N ARG A 598 17.36 -15.31 -2.61
CA ARG A 598 18.62 -15.02 -1.91
C ARG A 598 18.59 -13.66 -1.21
N SER A 599 19.45 -13.48 -0.21
CA SER A 599 19.65 -12.14 0.35
C SER A 599 20.27 -11.19 -0.67
N TYR A 600 19.90 -9.91 -0.60
CA TYR A 600 20.46 -8.83 -1.40
C TYR A 600 20.42 -7.51 -0.65
N ALA A 601 21.26 -6.56 -1.07
CA ALA A 601 21.28 -5.20 -0.56
C ALA A 601 21.19 -4.22 -1.74
N LEU A 602 20.32 -3.23 -1.65
CA LEU A 602 20.21 -2.16 -2.62
C LEU A 602 20.74 -0.88 -2.00
N PHE A 603 21.60 -0.18 -2.72
CA PHE A 603 22.09 1.13 -2.34
C PHE A 603 21.59 2.14 -3.36
N ASP A 604 20.79 3.10 -2.90
CA ASP A 604 20.25 4.18 -3.70
C ASP A 604 20.86 5.51 -3.23
N ALA A 605 21.03 6.44 -4.16
CA ALA A 605 21.51 7.79 -3.86
C ALA A 605 20.82 8.80 -4.76
N GLY A 606 20.66 10.03 -4.29
CA GLY A 606 20.12 11.10 -5.11
C GLY A 606 20.49 12.49 -4.62
N ALA A 607 20.22 13.46 -5.48
CA ALA A 607 20.40 14.88 -5.24
C ALA A 607 19.17 15.62 -5.74
N SER A 608 18.73 16.62 -4.98
CA SER A 608 17.69 17.57 -5.34
C SER A 608 18.27 18.96 -5.31
N TYR A 609 18.26 19.66 -6.44
CA TYR A 609 18.80 21.01 -6.56
C TYR A 609 17.69 22.01 -6.91
N LYS A 610 17.50 23.04 -6.07
CA LYS A 610 16.56 24.13 -6.31
C LYS A 610 17.19 25.13 -7.29
N LEU A 611 16.64 25.22 -8.49
CA LEU A 611 17.00 26.23 -9.49
C LEU A 611 16.42 27.61 -9.14
N SER A 612 15.26 27.63 -8.48
CA SER A 612 14.58 28.83 -7.99
C SER A 612 13.77 28.48 -6.75
N LYS A 613 13.03 29.44 -6.17
CA LYS A 613 12.08 29.17 -5.07
C LYS A 613 11.03 28.10 -5.44
N ASN A 614 10.71 28.00 -6.73
CA ASN A 614 9.57 27.28 -7.25
C ASN A 614 9.97 26.10 -8.15
N THR A 615 11.25 25.98 -8.52
CA THR A 615 11.72 24.98 -9.48
C THR A 615 12.86 24.17 -8.89
N SER A 616 12.75 22.86 -8.95
CA SER A 616 13.84 21.94 -8.62
C SER A 616 14.08 20.90 -9.72
N ILE A 617 15.32 20.43 -9.79
CA ILE A 617 15.72 19.27 -10.58
C ILE A 617 16.21 18.19 -9.62
N ASN A 618 15.84 16.95 -9.90
CA ASN A 618 16.18 15.78 -9.10
C ASN A 618 16.98 14.82 -9.95
N PHE A 619 18.14 14.38 -9.45
CA PHE A 619 18.89 13.27 -10.01
C PHE A 619 18.93 12.14 -9.00
N SER A 620 18.72 10.90 -9.45
CA SER A 620 18.76 9.74 -8.56
C SER A 620 19.37 8.54 -9.26
N VAL A 621 20.14 7.76 -8.53
CA VAL A 621 20.69 6.47 -8.96
C VAL A 621 20.13 5.42 -8.02
N TYR A 622 19.23 4.60 -8.52
CA TYR A 622 18.71 3.45 -7.79
C TYR A 622 19.58 2.23 -8.08
N ASN A 623 19.84 1.42 -7.05
CA ASN A 623 20.62 0.20 -7.12
C ASN A 623 22.01 0.45 -7.73
N LEU A 624 22.79 1.32 -7.08
CA LEU A 624 24.11 1.79 -7.51
C LEU A 624 25.08 0.65 -7.86
N PHE A 625 25.02 -0.46 -7.12
CA PHE A 625 25.88 -1.63 -7.32
C PHE A 625 25.36 -2.63 -8.36
N ASN A 626 24.27 -2.30 -9.06
CA ASN A 626 23.70 -3.09 -10.16
C ASN A 626 23.31 -4.52 -9.76
N GLU A 627 22.79 -4.69 -8.53
CA GLU A 627 22.27 -5.97 -8.08
C GLU A 627 21.15 -6.44 -9.01
N PHE A 628 21.21 -7.71 -9.39
CA PHE A 628 20.21 -8.33 -10.25
C PHE A 628 19.80 -9.65 -9.60
N VAL A 629 18.52 -9.76 -9.26
CA VAL A 629 18.00 -10.88 -8.48
C VAL A 629 16.84 -11.47 -9.24
N THR A 630 16.94 -12.77 -9.50
CA THR A 630 15.87 -13.58 -10.06
C THR A 630 15.58 -14.76 -9.13
N THR A 631 14.40 -15.35 -9.28
CA THR A 631 14.00 -16.59 -8.61
C THR A 631 13.15 -17.42 -9.56
N ARG A 632 13.05 -18.72 -9.32
CA ARG A 632 12.31 -19.66 -10.18
C ARG A 632 10.99 -20.11 -9.59
N SER A 633 9.94 -20.15 -10.41
CA SER A 633 8.64 -20.74 -10.09
C SER A 633 8.25 -21.72 -11.20
N GLY A 634 8.41 -23.01 -10.96
CA GLY A 634 8.30 -24.05 -11.96
C GLY A 634 9.23 -23.80 -13.16
N ARG A 635 8.64 -23.54 -14.33
CA ARG A 635 9.39 -23.28 -15.58
C ARG A 635 9.66 -21.79 -15.85
N TYR A 636 9.34 -20.91 -14.90
CA TYR A 636 9.41 -19.47 -15.08
C TYR A 636 10.48 -18.87 -14.19
N ASP A 637 11.34 -18.04 -14.78
CA ASP A 637 12.14 -17.10 -14.03
C ASP A 637 11.29 -15.87 -13.68
N LEU A 638 11.55 -15.26 -12.53
CA LEU A 638 10.85 -14.09 -12.03
C LEU A 638 11.88 -13.04 -11.61
N LEU A 639 11.72 -11.82 -12.11
CA LEU A 639 12.61 -10.71 -11.79
C LEU A 639 12.23 -10.10 -10.44
N ILE A 640 13.15 -10.13 -9.48
CA ILE A 640 12.97 -9.50 -8.16
C ILE A 640 13.62 -8.12 -8.13
N VAL A 641 14.85 -8.00 -8.67
CA VAL A 641 15.61 -6.74 -8.76
C VAL A 641 16.18 -6.58 -10.17
N ASP A 642 16.01 -5.41 -10.76
CA ASP A 642 16.22 -5.14 -12.19
C ASP A 642 17.50 -4.36 -12.54
N GLY A 643 18.45 -4.24 -11.62
CA GLY A 643 19.73 -3.56 -11.85
C GLY A 643 19.68 -2.04 -11.63
N THR A 644 20.77 -1.35 -12.01
CA THR A 644 20.92 0.09 -11.80
C THR A 644 19.99 0.90 -12.70
N LYS A 645 19.37 1.94 -12.14
CA LYS A 645 18.60 2.93 -12.87
C LYS A 645 19.01 4.35 -12.51
N PHE A 646 19.19 5.19 -13.53
CA PHE A 646 19.41 6.63 -13.38
C PHE A 646 18.09 7.33 -13.65
N GLN A 647 17.73 8.29 -12.82
CA GLN A 647 16.50 9.05 -12.95
C GLN A 647 16.81 10.54 -12.94
N LEU A 648 16.25 11.26 -13.90
CA LEU A 648 16.27 12.71 -13.98
C LEU A 648 14.83 13.20 -13.90
N GLY A 649 14.53 14.05 -12.92
CA GLY A 649 13.22 14.60 -12.70
C GLY A 649 13.24 16.11 -12.49
N PHE A 650 12.07 16.71 -12.59
CA PHE A 650 11.84 18.12 -12.32
C PHE A 650 10.55 18.30 -11.51
N ASN A 651 10.49 19.38 -10.76
CA ASN A 651 9.31 19.80 -10.02
C ASN A 651 9.19 21.33 -10.14
N VAL A 652 8.02 21.81 -10.53
CA VAL A 652 7.71 23.24 -10.68
C VAL A 652 6.43 23.53 -9.91
N ASN A 653 6.50 24.40 -8.91
CA ASN A 653 5.37 24.91 -8.15
C ASN A 653 5.05 26.34 -8.61
N PHE A 654 3.80 26.78 -8.58
CA PHE A 654 3.42 28.17 -8.89
C PHE A 654 2.12 28.57 -8.22
#